data_AF-A0A960JCW0-F1
#
_entry.id   AF-A0A960JCW0-F1
#
_cell.length_a   1.000
_cell.length_b   1.000
_cell.length_c   1.000
_cell.angle_alpha   90.00
_cell.angle_beta   90.00
_cell.angle_gamma   90.00
#
_symmetry.space_group_name_H-M   'P 1'
#
loop_
_entity.id
_entity.type
_entity.pdbx_description
1 polymer ?
#
loop_
_entity_poly.entity_id
_entity_poly.type
_entity_poly.pdbx_seq_one_letter_code
_entity_poly.pdbx_strand_id
1 'polypeptide(L)'
;MLAAKITLAACALASLAFVGDFLVGLHAADGRNSNPIWLANKAVSDRVKLASAYTPRAGVDDVVSKALAFKAMLTSSQQATLEQTYTTTLARRWSNLPCGANCRNGIALGSLTDEQLAAALDVVAAAMGTAANEGADEFNQVRWADTVLAAQGGGGGGGGGGLSYGEGLYYLAFLNTPTTTGAWMLQFGGHHYGANIAYNQGHVVGATPLFEALEPLSFTVDSTTYTPLMQERAALAAMLASLSSSELAAAKLSQTFSDVTMSPGESNGGNGTFPTAKVGLAVSTLSDAQKQLVLNAMKPWVQDLEESVAANLLATYQSELDGTYIAFTGNGAAGDESSFLVSNTNYARIDGPSVWIEFACQNGVVFSGVHYHTVWRDHVRDYGADLSLTTPLDGSTSAGSLAVTNSASYASGSLSAGAIGTLFGTGLASSTESATSTPLPTTLGGAQVRITDSAGTVFQAPLFYASPTQISFQLSSEAAAGAATVAVLLNSSTVAQGAVLVESVAPGLFAANASGEGVAAAIAVTTASDGSQVAVPLLTLNASTSQYDAVPLSLGDGSTPVYLLLFGTGFRNVASLADVSVTIGGVAATVAYAGEQGAFVGLDQANVVIPAGLAGSGEVEVVLTASGVASNAVTISIE
;
A
#
# COMPACT_ATOMS: atom_id res chain seq x y z
N MET A 1 38.28 -5.58 9.30
CA MET A 1 38.42 -7.04 9.10
C MET A 1 37.57 -7.39 7.87
N LEU A 2 38.05 -7.44 6.63
CA LEU A 2 39.17 -8.22 6.11
C LEU A 2 39.05 -9.74 6.39
N ALA A 3 37.82 -10.27 6.56
CA ALA A 3 37.58 -11.71 6.82
C ALA A 3 36.12 -12.17 6.57
N ALA A 4 35.49 -11.74 5.48
CA ALA A 4 34.40 -12.50 4.82
C ALA A 4 34.59 -12.49 3.29
N LYS A 5 35.86 -12.39 2.86
CA LYS A 5 36.31 -12.92 1.57
C LYS A 5 36.15 -14.44 1.63
N ILE A 6 35.79 -15.01 0.48
CA ILE A 6 35.58 -16.45 0.16
C ILE A 6 34.09 -16.88 0.21
N THR A 7 33.26 -16.28 -0.64
CA THR A 7 32.24 -17.03 -1.42
C THR A 7 31.84 -16.32 -2.72
N LEU A 8 32.36 -15.12 -3.01
CA LEU A 8 32.31 -14.50 -4.35
C LEU A 8 33.36 -15.06 -5.33
N ALA A 9 33.67 -16.35 -5.19
CA ALA A 9 34.52 -17.12 -6.08
C ALA A 9 33.99 -18.56 -6.18
N ALA A 10 32.73 -18.70 -6.53
CA ALA A 10 32.41 -19.68 -7.55
C ALA A 10 32.76 -18.98 -8.87
N CYS A 11 33.79 -19.30 -9.66
CA CYS A 11 34.46 -20.57 -9.82
C CYS A 11 35.72 -20.34 -10.69
N ALA A 12 36.58 -19.34 -10.38
CA ALA A 12 37.75 -19.04 -11.23
C ALA A 12 38.62 -20.28 -11.49
N LEU A 13 38.64 -21.23 -10.55
CA LEU A 13 39.17 -22.58 -10.71
C LEU A 13 38.53 -23.44 -9.61
N ALA A 14 37.54 -24.27 -9.92
CA ALA A 14 37.58 -25.60 -9.33
C ALA A 14 38.71 -26.31 -10.08
N SER A 15 39.93 -26.14 -9.56
CA SER A 15 41.12 -26.85 -10.02
C SER A 15 40.79 -28.33 -10.26
N LEU A 16 41.30 -28.86 -11.37
CA LEU A 16 41.40 -30.30 -11.62
C LEU A 16 41.74 -31.06 -10.32
N ALA A 17 41.04 -32.18 -10.14
CA ALA A 17 41.33 -33.28 -9.22
C ALA A 17 41.03 -33.06 -7.72
N PHE A 18 39.96 -33.68 -7.22
CA PHE A 18 40.13 -34.87 -6.38
C PHE A 18 38.88 -35.78 -6.37
N VAL A 19 39.18 -37.04 -6.67
CA VAL A 19 38.46 -38.31 -6.68
C VAL A 19 37.63 -38.63 -5.40
N GLY A 20 36.50 -39.32 -5.57
CA GLY A 20 36.18 -40.54 -4.78
C GLY A 20 34.93 -40.55 -3.90
N ASP A 21 33.93 -41.33 -4.32
CA ASP A 21 32.89 -42.06 -3.54
C ASP A 21 32.05 -41.32 -2.46
N PHE A 22 30.71 -41.33 -2.61
CA PHE A 22 29.85 -42.40 -2.05
C PHE A 22 28.35 -42.17 -2.35
N LEU A 23 27.62 -43.29 -2.37
CA LEU A 23 26.26 -43.55 -2.83
C LEU A 23 25.10 -43.22 -1.85
N VAL A 24 23.89 -43.00 -2.41
CA VAL A 24 22.53 -43.51 -2.05
C VAL A 24 21.59 -42.76 -1.07
N GLY A 25 20.34 -42.56 -1.55
CA GLY A 25 19.08 -42.71 -0.79
C GLY A 25 17.99 -41.67 -1.14
N LEU A 26 17.10 -41.90 -2.14
CA LEU A 26 15.70 -42.40 -2.04
C LEU A 26 14.77 -41.58 -1.11
N HIS A 27 13.48 -41.29 -1.36
CA HIS A 27 12.51 -41.43 -2.47
C HIS A 27 11.18 -40.73 -2.03
N ALA A 28 10.46 -40.16 -3.00
CA ALA A 28 9.00 -40.02 -3.23
C ALA A 28 7.94 -40.11 -2.09
N ALA A 29 6.93 -39.23 -2.19
CA ALA A 29 5.48 -39.53 -2.47
C ALA A 29 4.59 -38.43 -1.84
N ASP A 30 3.68 -37.70 -2.50
CA ASP A 30 2.54 -38.00 -3.41
C ASP A 30 1.22 -37.64 -2.69
N GLY A 31 0.32 -36.89 -3.35
CA GLY A 31 -1.11 -37.26 -3.32
C GLY A 31 -2.21 -36.27 -2.86
N ARG A 32 -2.84 -35.62 -3.87
CA ARG A 32 -4.29 -35.62 -4.21
C ARG A 32 -5.35 -34.73 -3.51
N ASN A 33 -6.00 -33.93 -4.37
CA ASN A 33 -7.44 -33.76 -4.67
C ASN A 33 -8.45 -33.41 -3.56
N SER A 34 -9.28 -32.38 -3.78
CA SER A 34 -10.58 -32.50 -4.51
C SER A 34 -11.42 -31.20 -4.48
N ASN A 35 -12.17 -31.00 -5.56
CA ASN A 35 -13.16 -29.94 -5.89
C ASN A 35 -14.56 -30.65 -5.97
N PRO A 36 -15.71 -30.03 -6.33
CA PRO A 36 -16.49 -28.88 -5.82
C PRO A 36 -18.01 -29.24 -5.63
N ILE A 37 -18.89 -28.22 -5.48
CA ILE A 37 -20.35 -28.14 -5.84
C ILE A 37 -21.41 -28.44 -4.74
N TRP A 38 -22.29 -27.45 -4.46
CA TRP A 38 -23.76 -27.59 -4.48
C TRP A 38 -24.49 -26.25 -4.72
N LEU A 39 -25.56 -26.34 -5.52
CA LEU A 39 -26.43 -25.30 -6.06
C LEU A 39 -27.59 -24.90 -5.12
N ALA A 40 -27.92 -23.61 -5.14
CA ALA A 40 -29.24 -22.97 -5.21
C ALA A 40 -30.36 -23.23 -4.16
N ASN A 41 -31.01 -22.10 -3.82
CA ASN A 41 -32.35 -21.89 -3.24
C ASN A 41 -32.51 -21.88 -1.71
N LYS A 42 -32.34 -20.69 -1.12
CA LYS A 42 -33.34 -20.15 -0.18
C LYS A 42 -33.25 -18.62 -0.05
N ALA A 43 -33.92 -17.93 -0.96
CA ALA A 43 -34.18 -16.49 -0.81
C ALA A 43 -35.10 -16.22 0.40
N VAL A 44 -34.92 -15.04 0.99
CA VAL A 44 -35.85 -14.30 1.88
C VAL A 44 -35.71 -14.52 3.41
N SER A 45 -34.67 -15.21 3.92
CA SER A 45 -34.40 -15.24 5.39
C SER A 45 -33.01 -14.73 5.81
N ASP A 46 -32.17 -14.29 4.87
CA ASP A 46 -30.75 -14.00 5.14
C ASP A 46 -30.41 -12.50 5.22
N ARG A 47 -31.39 -11.60 5.35
CA ARG A 47 -31.10 -10.16 5.56
C ARG A 47 -30.85 -9.74 7.00
N VAL A 48 -30.83 -10.69 7.94
CA VAL A 48 -30.41 -10.48 9.33
C VAL A 48 -29.64 -11.71 9.80
N LYS A 49 -28.33 -11.76 9.51
CA LYS A 49 -27.24 -12.46 10.24
C LYS A 49 -25.99 -12.57 9.35
N LEU A 50 -25.23 -11.48 9.27
CA LEU A 50 -23.78 -11.55 9.07
C LEU A 50 -23.12 -10.98 10.34
N ALA A 51 -23.23 -11.76 11.41
CA ALA A 51 -22.32 -11.67 12.54
C ALA A 51 -21.61 -13.02 12.66
N SER A 52 -20.28 -12.97 12.72
CA SER A 52 -19.31 -14.06 12.92
C SER A 52 -18.69 -14.72 11.66
N ALA A 53 -17.61 -14.12 11.18
CA ALA A 53 -16.27 -14.71 11.18
C ALA A 53 -15.25 -13.58 10.99
N TYR A 54 -14.59 -13.14 12.08
CA TYR A 54 -13.53 -12.14 12.01
C TYR A 54 -12.37 -12.73 11.20
N THR A 55 -12.22 -12.25 9.96
CA THR A 55 -10.98 -12.38 9.20
C THR A 55 -10.24 -11.07 9.42
N PRO A 56 -8.98 -11.08 9.90
CA PRO A 56 -8.17 -9.86 9.97
C PRO A 56 -8.16 -9.22 8.59
N ARG A 57 -8.63 -7.98 8.52
CA ARG A 57 -8.91 -7.34 7.25
C ARG A 57 -7.63 -6.79 6.63
N ALA A 58 -7.43 -7.06 5.35
CA ALA A 58 -6.18 -6.86 4.62
C ALA A 58 -5.88 -5.39 4.23
N GLY A 59 -6.21 -4.41 5.09
CA GLY A 59 -5.93 -2.99 4.83
C GLY A 59 -6.63 -2.43 3.57
N VAL A 60 -6.00 -1.44 2.93
CA VAL A 60 -6.54 -0.76 1.72
C VAL A 60 -6.72 -1.72 0.55
N ASP A 61 -5.93 -2.80 0.45
CA ASP A 61 -6.04 -3.81 -0.60
C ASP A 61 -7.43 -4.47 -0.62
N ASP A 62 -8.03 -4.70 0.56
CA ASP A 62 -9.38 -5.24 0.67
C ASP A 62 -10.44 -4.23 0.20
N VAL A 63 -10.30 -2.95 0.56
CA VAL A 63 -11.19 -1.87 0.07
C VAL A 63 -11.15 -1.81 -1.46
N VAL A 64 -9.94 -1.78 -2.04
CA VAL A 64 -9.75 -1.71 -3.50
C VAL A 64 -10.33 -2.95 -4.18
N SER A 65 -10.07 -4.13 -3.64
CA SER A 65 -10.60 -5.39 -4.20
C SER A 65 -12.13 -5.40 -4.23
N LYS A 66 -12.78 -5.01 -3.12
CA LYS A 66 -14.24 -4.92 -3.04
C LYS A 66 -14.81 -3.83 -3.93
N ALA A 67 -14.15 -2.67 -4.01
CA ALA A 67 -14.56 -1.56 -4.87
C ALA A 67 -14.55 -1.95 -6.35
N LEU A 68 -13.49 -2.64 -6.81
CA LEU A 68 -13.38 -3.12 -8.19
C LEU A 68 -14.37 -4.25 -8.47
N ALA A 69 -14.61 -5.15 -7.52
CA ALA A 69 -15.62 -6.21 -7.63
C ALA A 69 -17.03 -5.61 -7.77
N PHE A 70 -17.39 -4.64 -6.93
CA PHE A 70 -18.66 -3.91 -7.04
C PHE A 70 -18.79 -3.20 -8.39
N LYS A 71 -17.77 -2.44 -8.81
CA LYS A 71 -17.77 -1.75 -10.11
C LYS A 71 -18.00 -2.72 -11.27
N ALA A 72 -17.41 -3.92 -11.23
CA ALA A 72 -17.56 -4.93 -12.27
C ALA A 72 -18.99 -5.48 -12.39
N MET A 73 -19.82 -5.39 -11.34
CA MET A 73 -21.23 -5.78 -11.36
C MET A 73 -22.14 -4.75 -12.02
N LEU A 74 -21.65 -3.54 -12.28
CA LEU A 74 -22.42 -2.41 -12.79
C LEU A 74 -22.39 -2.33 -14.32
N THR A 75 -23.49 -1.84 -14.91
CA THR A 75 -23.52 -1.46 -16.33
C THR A 75 -22.55 -0.30 -16.62
N SER A 76 -22.11 -0.12 -17.86
CA SER A 76 -21.21 0.99 -18.22
C SER A 76 -21.75 2.37 -17.83
N SER A 77 -23.08 2.58 -17.89
CA SER A 77 -23.70 3.85 -17.44
C SER A 77 -23.64 4.03 -15.93
N GLN A 78 -23.84 2.95 -15.16
CA GLN A 78 -23.73 2.98 -13.71
C GLN A 78 -22.27 3.18 -13.29
N GLN A 79 -21.31 2.52 -13.96
CA GLN A 79 -19.87 2.72 -13.73
C GLN A 79 -19.46 4.19 -13.96
N ALA A 80 -19.95 4.83 -15.02
CA ALA A 80 -19.68 6.25 -15.29
C ALA A 80 -20.32 7.20 -14.27
N THR A 81 -21.35 6.76 -13.55
CA THR A 81 -21.98 7.52 -12.46
C THR A 81 -21.21 7.34 -11.15
N LEU A 82 -20.81 6.10 -10.87
CA LEU A 82 -20.03 5.70 -9.69
C LEU A 82 -18.63 6.33 -9.70
N GLU A 83 -17.90 6.19 -10.80
CA GLU A 83 -16.51 6.64 -10.91
C GLU A 83 -16.40 7.92 -11.73
N GLN A 84 -15.85 8.96 -11.11
CA GLN A 84 -15.67 10.27 -11.73
C GLN A 84 -14.22 10.74 -11.51
N THR A 85 -13.69 11.56 -12.41
CA THR A 85 -12.37 12.15 -12.20
C THR A 85 -12.39 13.07 -10.99
N TYR A 86 -11.41 12.93 -10.10
CA TYR A 86 -11.29 13.80 -8.94
C TYR A 86 -11.19 15.27 -9.34
N THR A 87 -12.00 16.10 -8.67
CA THR A 87 -11.82 17.55 -8.60
C THR A 87 -12.17 18.01 -7.20
N THR A 88 -11.62 19.13 -6.74
CA THR A 88 -11.97 19.73 -5.44
C THR A 88 -13.45 20.04 -5.33
N THR A 89 -14.07 20.47 -6.44
CA THR A 89 -15.52 20.68 -6.53
C THR A 89 -16.32 19.41 -6.27
N LEU A 90 -15.93 18.28 -6.87
CA LEU A 90 -16.62 17.01 -6.64
C LEU A 90 -16.35 16.49 -5.22
N ALA A 91 -15.12 16.55 -4.73
CA ALA A 91 -14.78 16.12 -3.37
C ALA A 91 -15.64 16.82 -2.30
N ARG A 92 -15.95 18.11 -2.52
CA ARG A 92 -16.77 18.96 -1.65
C ARG A 92 -18.26 18.94 -1.98
N ARG A 93 -18.71 18.17 -2.98
CA ARG A 93 -20.13 18.14 -3.37
C ARG A 93 -20.92 17.19 -2.48
N TRP A 94 -21.52 17.77 -1.44
CA TRP A 94 -22.44 17.07 -0.55
C TRP A 94 -23.40 18.07 0.12
N SER A 95 -24.56 17.61 0.61
CA SER A 95 -25.45 18.39 1.46
C SER A 95 -26.27 17.49 2.39
N ASN A 96 -26.45 17.97 3.62
CA ASN A 96 -27.37 17.42 4.61
C ASN A 96 -28.84 17.66 4.28
N LEU A 97 -29.18 18.47 3.27
CA LEU A 97 -30.58 18.71 2.90
C LEU A 97 -31.13 17.51 2.10
N PRO A 98 -32.46 17.29 2.11
CA PRO A 98 -33.07 16.24 1.30
C PRO A 98 -33.16 16.66 -0.18
N CYS A 99 -32.02 16.79 -0.87
CA CYS A 99 -31.88 17.36 -2.22
C CYS A 99 -31.68 16.33 -3.35
N GLY A 100 -31.78 15.03 -3.04
CA GLY A 100 -31.63 13.94 -4.01
C GLY A 100 -30.26 13.95 -4.72
N ALA A 101 -30.23 13.52 -5.98
CA ALA A 101 -28.98 13.34 -6.74
C ALA A 101 -28.31 14.66 -7.16
N ASN A 102 -29.01 15.80 -7.07
CA ASN A 102 -28.47 17.07 -7.55
C ASN A 102 -27.31 17.59 -6.70
N CYS A 103 -27.19 17.14 -5.46
CA CYS A 103 -26.24 17.64 -4.47
C CYS A 103 -25.22 16.58 -4.01
N ARG A 104 -25.24 15.36 -4.58
CA ARG A 104 -24.36 14.24 -4.19
C ARG A 104 -23.74 13.62 -5.43
N ASN A 105 -22.53 13.08 -5.30
CA ASN A 105 -21.89 12.31 -6.36
C ASN A 105 -22.27 10.84 -6.26
N GLY A 106 -22.06 10.12 -7.36
CA GLY A 106 -22.12 8.66 -7.33
C GLY A 106 -23.50 8.08 -7.58
N ILE A 107 -23.57 6.76 -7.41
CA ILE A 107 -24.77 5.97 -7.65
C ILE A 107 -25.65 5.95 -6.41
N ALA A 108 -26.96 6.15 -6.58
CA ALA A 108 -27.93 6.01 -5.49
C ALA A 108 -28.07 4.53 -5.10
N LEU A 109 -27.96 4.21 -3.82
CA LEU A 109 -28.08 2.84 -3.32
C LEU A 109 -29.44 2.20 -3.67
N GLY A 110 -30.52 2.98 -3.66
CA GLY A 110 -31.85 2.52 -4.04
C GLY A 110 -32.03 2.22 -5.54
N SER A 111 -31.04 2.54 -6.38
CA SER A 111 -31.04 2.19 -7.82
C SER A 111 -30.36 0.86 -8.12
N LEU A 112 -29.75 0.24 -7.11
CA LEU A 112 -29.00 -1.01 -7.24
C LEU A 112 -29.93 -2.23 -7.12
N THR A 113 -29.56 -3.32 -7.78
CA THR A 113 -30.09 -4.65 -7.45
C THR A 113 -29.65 -5.08 -6.06
N ASP A 114 -30.27 -6.11 -5.49
CA ASP A 114 -29.94 -6.60 -4.15
C ASP A 114 -28.48 -7.05 -4.04
N GLU A 115 -27.98 -7.76 -5.04
CA GLU A 115 -26.58 -8.22 -5.08
C GLU A 115 -25.61 -7.03 -5.21
N GLN A 116 -25.95 -6.03 -6.03
CA GLN A 116 -25.14 -4.82 -6.17
C GLN A 116 -25.17 -3.97 -4.88
N LEU A 117 -26.32 -3.87 -4.22
CA LEU A 117 -26.44 -3.14 -2.96
C LEU A 117 -25.60 -3.80 -1.86
N ALA A 118 -25.66 -5.13 -1.74
CA ALA A 118 -24.81 -5.87 -0.81
C ALA A 118 -23.32 -5.61 -1.11
N ALA A 119 -22.90 -5.68 -2.37
CA ALA A 119 -21.52 -5.39 -2.76
C ALA A 119 -21.11 -3.92 -2.48
N ALA A 120 -22.01 -2.95 -2.66
CA ALA A 120 -21.76 -1.55 -2.33
C ALA A 120 -21.56 -1.33 -0.82
N LEU A 121 -22.42 -1.96 0.01
CA LEU A 121 -22.29 -1.91 1.46
C LEU A 121 -21.04 -2.64 1.96
N ASP A 122 -20.62 -3.70 1.27
CA ASP A 122 -19.33 -4.35 1.53
C ASP A 122 -18.14 -3.43 1.25
N VAL A 123 -18.22 -2.45 0.34
CA VAL A 123 -17.17 -1.42 0.16
C VAL A 123 -17.13 -0.45 1.34
N VAL A 124 -18.29 -0.16 1.95
CA VAL A 124 -18.37 0.74 3.13
C VAL A 124 -17.93 0.01 4.40
N ALA A 125 -18.50 -1.15 4.70
CA ALA A 125 -18.01 -2.08 5.72
C ALA A 125 -16.55 -2.45 5.50
N ALA A 126 -16.19 -2.41 4.22
CA ALA A 126 -14.88 -2.16 3.69
C ALA A 126 -14.22 -1.00 4.46
N ALA A 127 -14.23 0.21 3.94
CA ALA A 127 -13.49 1.34 4.48
C ALA A 127 -13.62 1.71 5.99
N MET A 128 -14.62 1.22 6.73
CA MET A 128 -14.93 1.65 8.11
C MET A 128 -14.43 0.70 9.21
N GLY A 129 -14.42 1.20 10.44
CA GLY A 129 -14.09 0.49 11.67
C GLY A 129 -15.14 -0.52 12.11
N THR A 130 -14.75 -1.40 13.03
CA THR A 130 -15.61 -2.51 13.52
C THR A 130 -16.03 -2.37 14.99
N ALA A 131 -15.75 -1.22 15.60
CA ALA A 131 -16.22 -0.94 16.95
C ALA A 131 -17.76 -0.98 17.01
N ALA A 132 -18.29 -1.46 18.14
CA ALA A 132 -19.72 -1.66 18.30
C ALA A 132 -20.48 -0.32 18.27
N ASN A 133 -21.54 -0.24 17.44
CA ASN A 133 -22.27 0.99 17.09
C ASN A 133 -21.40 2.11 16.53
N GLU A 134 -20.28 1.78 15.90
CA GLU A 134 -19.43 2.75 15.18
C GLU A 134 -19.23 2.22 13.75
N GLY A 135 -18.66 3.04 12.90
CA GLY A 135 -18.22 2.68 11.56
C GLY A 135 -19.36 2.26 10.66
N ALA A 136 -19.25 1.06 10.09
CA ALA A 136 -20.29 0.57 9.19
C ALA A 136 -21.60 0.20 9.90
N ASP A 137 -21.55 -0.10 11.20
CA ASP A 137 -22.76 -0.34 11.99
C ASP A 137 -23.53 0.98 12.14
N GLU A 138 -22.88 2.04 12.59
CA GLU A 138 -23.48 3.36 12.73
C GLU A 138 -24.00 3.92 11.39
N PHE A 139 -23.21 3.83 10.32
CA PHE A 139 -23.64 4.21 8.98
C PHE A 139 -24.97 3.55 8.58
N ASN A 140 -25.14 2.26 8.87
CA ASN A 140 -26.37 1.55 8.58
C ASN A 140 -27.52 2.01 9.47
N GLN A 141 -27.26 2.22 10.77
CA GLN A 141 -28.28 2.71 11.70
C GLN A 141 -28.79 4.11 11.31
N VAL A 142 -27.90 5.04 10.98
CA VAL A 142 -28.25 6.38 10.50
C VAL A 142 -29.08 6.31 9.22
N ARG A 143 -28.69 5.44 8.29
CA ARG A 143 -29.41 5.20 7.04
C ARG A 143 -30.81 4.63 7.28
N TRP A 144 -30.99 3.75 8.26
CA TRP A 144 -32.31 3.24 8.65
C TRP A 144 -33.17 4.28 9.35
N ALA A 145 -32.57 5.19 10.13
CA ALA A 145 -33.29 6.31 10.74
C ALA A 145 -33.95 7.20 9.67
N ASP A 146 -33.28 7.43 8.53
CA ASP A 146 -33.88 8.15 7.39
C ASP A 146 -35.10 7.41 6.79
N THR A 147 -35.15 6.08 6.85
CA THR A 147 -36.35 5.30 6.46
C THR A 147 -37.49 5.51 7.46
N VAL A 148 -37.19 5.64 8.75
CA VAL A 148 -38.18 5.98 9.79
C VAL A 148 -38.73 7.39 9.57
N LEU A 149 -37.89 8.37 9.20
CA LEU A 149 -38.33 9.72 8.83
C LEU A 149 -39.27 9.71 7.62
N ALA A 150 -38.95 8.91 6.60
CA ALA A 150 -39.80 8.75 5.42
C ALA A 150 -41.18 8.20 5.81
N ALA A 151 -41.22 7.17 6.67
CA ALA A 151 -42.46 6.55 7.13
C ALA A 151 -43.33 7.48 7.99
N GLN A 152 -42.72 8.40 8.75
CA GLN A 152 -43.41 9.39 9.58
C GLN A 152 -44.07 10.52 8.76
N GLY A 153 -43.95 10.52 7.43
CA GLY A 153 -44.54 11.52 6.56
C GLY A 153 -43.62 12.72 6.28
N GLY A 154 -42.33 12.62 6.60
CA GLY A 154 -41.33 13.65 6.33
C GLY A 154 -41.22 14.06 4.84
N GLY A 155 -41.78 13.29 3.92
CA GLY A 155 -41.80 13.59 2.48
C GLY A 155 -43.11 14.19 1.93
N GLY A 156 -44.08 14.56 2.76
CA GLY A 156 -45.44 14.91 2.30
C GLY A 156 -45.97 16.26 2.81
N GLY A 157 -45.61 17.37 2.17
CA GLY A 157 -46.09 18.69 2.58
C GLY A 157 -45.95 19.83 1.56
N GLY A 158 -46.63 19.73 0.42
CA GLY A 158 -47.20 20.91 -0.28
C GLY A 158 -46.27 21.86 -1.06
N GLY A 159 -45.93 21.48 -2.29
CA GLY A 159 -45.38 22.39 -3.31
C GLY A 159 -44.52 21.59 -4.28
N GLY A 160 -44.85 21.57 -5.57
CA GLY A 160 -44.22 20.67 -6.55
C GLY A 160 -42.69 20.73 -6.54
N GLY A 161 -42.05 19.63 -6.08
CA GLY A 161 -40.62 19.34 -6.25
C GLY A 161 -39.82 19.03 -4.97
N GLY A 162 -39.68 17.73 -4.61
CA GLY A 162 -38.32 17.18 -4.47
C GLY A 162 -37.67 16.90 -3.09
N LEU A 163 -38.33 17.00 -1.93
CA LEU A 163 -37.71 16.61 -0.65
C LEU A 163 -38.14 15.19 -0.24
N SER A 164 -37.19 14.25 -0.12
CA SER A 164 -37.44 12.84 0.24
C SER A 164 -36.35 12.31 1.18
N TYR A 165 -36.76 11.52 2.17
CA TYR A 165 -35.90 10.75 3.07
C TYR A 165 -35.88 9.27 2.67
N GLY A 166 -34.94 8.50 3.22
CA GLY A 166 -34.93 7.05 3.13
C GLY A 166 -33.57 6.47 2.77
N GLU A 167 -33.37 5.21 3.16
CA GLU A 167 -32.10 4.52 2.99
C GLU A 167 -31.62 4.37 1.54
N GLY A 168 -32.54 4.35 0.59
CA GLY A 168 -32.22 4.27 -0.85
C GLY A 168 -31.65 5.57 -1.42
N LEU A 169 -31.72 6.69 -0.67
CA LEU A 169 -31.25 8.02 -1.08
C LEU A 169 -29.84 8.35 -0.54
N TYR A 170 -29.10 7.30 -0.22
CA TYR A 170 -27.67 7.33 0.05
C TYR A 170 -26.92 7.04 -1.25
N TYR A 171 -25.71 7.56 -1.36
CA TYR A 171 -24.90 7.52 -2.57
C TYR A 171 -23.51 7.00 -2.27
N LEU A 172 -22.89 6.37 -3.27
CA LEU A 172 -21.52 5.89 -3.24
C LEU A 172 -20.80 6.36 -4.51
N ALA A 173 -19.64 7.00 -4.36
CA ALA A 173 -18.82 7.50 -5.45
C ALA A 173 -17.34 7.14 -5.27
N PHE A 174 -16.65 6.89 -6.38
CA PHE A 174 -15.20 6.84 -6.48
C PHE A 174 -14.73 8.08 -7.23
N LEU A 175 -13.89 8.90 -6.58
CA LEU A 175 -13.20 9.99 -7.25
C LEU A 175 -11.79 9.51 -7.60
N ASN A 176 -11.53 9.37 -8.90
CA ASN A 176 -10.51 8.52 -9.53
C ASN A 176 -10.78 7.01 -9.37
N THR A 177 -10.08 6.21 -10.17
CA THR A 177 -10.15 4.75 -10.16
C THR A 177 -9.52 4.18 -8.88
N PRO A 178 -10.21 3.27 -8.15
CA PRO A 178 -9.64 2.58 -7.00
C PRO A 178 -8.35 1.82 -7.35
N THR A 179 -7.30 2.03 -6.56
CA THR A 179 -5.98 1.40 -6.74
C THR A 179 -5.20 1.38 -5.43
N THR A 180 -4.25 0.45 -5.32
CA THR A 180 -3.32 0.33 -4.19
C THR A 180 -2.04 1.15 -4.39
N THR A 181 -1.86 1.81 -5.55
CA THR A 181 -0.63 2.55 -5.87
C THR A 181 -0.84 4.03 -6.12
N GLY A 182 -2.02 4.42 -6.61
CA GLY A 182 -2.39 5.79 -6.93
C GLY A 182 -3.36 6.42 -5.94
N ALA A 183 -3.62 7.72 -6.12
CA ALA A 183 -4.50 8.48 -5.25
C ALA A 183 -5.97 8.44 -5.73
N TRP A 184 -6.88 8.08 -4.83
CA TRP A 184 -8.31 8.05 -5.09
C TRP A 184 -9.11 8.30 -3.81
N MET A 185 -10.38 8.69 -3.94
CA MET A 185 -11.24 8.96 -2.79
C MET A 185 -12.53 8.15 -2.87
N LEU A 186 -12.88 7.54 -1.74
CA LEU A 186 -14.19 6.96 -1.50
C LEU A 186 -15.07 8.04 -0.87
N GLN A 187 -16.22 8.31 -1.48
CA GLN A 187 -17.23 9.19 -0.91
C GLN A 187 -18.54 8.43 -0.78
N PHE A 188 -19.16 8.51 0.40
CA PHE A 188 -20.46 7.89 0.64
C PHE A 188 -21.27 8.66 1.67
N GLY A 189 -22.60 8.60 1.54
CA GLY A 189 -23.49 9.32 2.43
C GLY A 189 -24.85 9.64 1.84
N GLY A 190 -25.69 10.27 2.64
CA GLY A 190 -27.07 10.62 2.34
C GLY A 190 -27.48 11.93 3.01
N HIS A 191 -28.72 11.99 3.47
CA HIS A 191 -29.26 13.16 4.18
C HIS A 191 -28.61 13.33 5.55
N HIS A 192 -28.54 12.26 6.33
CA HIS A 192 -27.95 12.28 7.67
C HIS A 192 -26.50 11.79 7.76
N TYR A 193 -25.81 11.55 6.63
CA TYR A 193 -24.44 11.04 6.67
C TYR A 193 -23.60 11.60 5.51
N GLY A 194 -22.34 11.91 5.75
CA GLY A 194 -21.41 12.34 4.70
C GLY A 194 -19.97 12.06 5.08
N ALA A 195 -19.35 11.09 4.39
CA ALA A 195 -17.98 10.69 4.64
C ALA A 195 -17.12 10.74 3.38
N ASN A 196 -15.88 11.19 3.56
CA ASN A 196 -14.83 11.21 2.55
C ASN A 196 -13.58 10.52 3.10
N ILE A 197 -13.14 9.45 2.44
CA ILE A 197 -11.90 8.73 2.77
C ILE A 197 -10.96 8.78 1.58
N ALA A 198 -9.81 9.41 1.76
CA ALA A 198 -8.77 9.57 0.76
C ALA A 198 -7.69 8.49 0.92
N TYR A 199 -7.38 7.84 -0.19
CA TYR A 199 -6.36 6.80 -0.30
C TYR A 199 -5.22 7.26 -1.20
N ASN A 200 -3.99 6.90 -0.86
CA ASN A 200 -2.83 7.06 -1.73
C ASN A 200 -1.75 6.04 -1.35
N GLN A 201 -1.04 5.49 -2.34
CA GLN A 201 0.04 4.51 -2.14
C GLN A 201 -0.33 3.32 -1.23
N GLY A 202 -1.59 2.89 -1.25
CA GLY A 202 -2.05 1.75 -0.45
C GLY A 202 -2.34 2.10 1.01
N HIS A 203 -2.44 3.38 1.34
CA HIS A 203 -2.74 3.87 2.68
C HIS A 203 -3.91 4.84 2.69
N VAL A 204 -4.62 4.89 3.82
CA VAL A 204 -5.50 6.02 4.14
C VAL A 204 -4.63 7.24 4.42
N VAL A 205 -4.86 8.36 3.74
CA VAL A 205 -4.07 9.60 3.90
C VAL A 205 -4.90 10.77 4.44
N GLY A 206 -6.23 10.67 4.37
CA GLY A 206 -7.19 11.58 5.00
C GLY A 206 -8.54 10.88 5.17
N ALA A 207 -9.28 11.22 6.21
CA ALA A 207 -10.52 10.53 6.58
C ALA A 207 -11.67 11.47 6.96
N THR A 208 -11.51 12.75 6.66
CA THR A 208 -12.51 13.79 6.92
C THR A 208 -12.80 14.59 5.65
N PRO A 209 -13.94 15.27 5.53
CA PRO A 209 -14.97 15.44 6.57
C PRO A 209 -15.79 14.18 6.83
N LEU A 210 -16.24 14.03 8.08
CA LEU A 210 -17.30 13.12 8.50
C LEU A 210 -18.45 13.94 9.09
N PHE A 211 -19.65 13.77 8.57
CA PHE A 211 -20.88 14.34 9.12
C PHE A 211 -21.88 13.25 9.41
N GLU A 212 -22.59 13.41 10.52
CA GLU A 212 -23.65 12.52 10.94
C GLU A 212 -24.79 13.29 11.58
N ALA A 213 -26.00 12.75 11.44
CA ALA A 213 -27.19 13.29 12.04
C ALA A 213 -28.18 12.21 12.44
N LEU A 214 -29.07 12.53 13.37
CA LEU A 214 -30.06 11.59 13.86
C LEU A 214 -31.37 12.27 14.27
N GLU A 215 -32.43 11.81 13.62
CA GLU A 215 -33.82 12.09 13.97
C GLU A 215 -34.68 10.87 13.60
N PRO A 216 -35.47 10.29 14.51
CA PRO A 216 -35.50 10.54 15.96
C PRO A 216 -34.30 9.93 16.68
N LEU A 217 -34.03 10.37 17.92
CA LEU A 217 -32.88 9.89 18.73
C LEU A 217 -32.92 8.40 19.10
N SER A 218 -34.07 7.75 18.92
CA SER A 218 -34.23 6.31 19.05
C SER A 218 -35.35 5.82 18.15
N PHE A 219 -35.15 4.67 17.55
CA PHE A 219 -36.14 4.03 16.69
C PHE A 219 -36.03 2.51 16.79
N THR A 220 -37.05 1.80 16.34
CA THR A 220 -37.10 0.33 16.40
C THR A 220 -37.34 -0.24 15.00
N VAL A 221 -36.47 -1.16 14.59
CA VAL A 221 -36.58 -1.96 13.36
C VAL A 221 -36.48 -3.43 13.76
N ASP A 222 -37.39 -4.27 13.28
CA ASP A 222 -37.40 -5.71 13.53
C ASP A 222 -37.20 -6.12 15.01
N SER A 223 -37.88 -5.42 15.92
CA SER A 223 -37.79 -5.58 17.38
C SER A 223 -36.46 -5.19 18.03
N THR A 224 -35.52 -4.63 17.27
CA THR A 224 -34.25 -4.08 17.78
C THR A 224 -34.38 -2.57 17.89
N THR A 225 -34.06 -2.02 19.06
CA THR A 225 -34.02 -0.58 19.29
C THR A 225 -32.60 -0.07 19.04
N TYR A 226 -32.49 0.94 18.18
CA TYR A 226 -31.25 1.58 17.80
C TYR A 226 -31.19 2.99 18.37
N THR A 227 -29.97 3.42 18.73
CA THR A 227 -29.67 4.74 19.28
C THR A 227 -28.27 5.18 18.81
N PRO A 228 -28.07 5.38 17.49
CA PRO A 228 -26.79 5.92 17.00
C PRO A 228 -26.53 7.31 17.60
N LEU A 229 -25.31 7.83 17.49
CA LEU A 229 -24.87 9.11 18.05
C LEU A 229 -24.94 9.26 19.59
N MET A 230 -25.34 8.20 20.31
CA MET A 230 -25.44 8.25 21.77
C MET A 230 -24.09 8.05 22.46
N GLN A 231 -23.12 7.38 21.82
CA GLN A 231 -21.77 7.19 22.34
C GLN A 231 -21.00 8.51 22.34
N GLU A 232 -21.09 9.25 21.24
CA GLU A 232 -20.63 10.62 20.95
C GLU A 232 -21.20 11.58 21.99
N ARG A 233 -22.54 11.60 22.14
CA ARG A 233 -23.22 12.48 23.07
C ARG A 233 -22.84 12.18 24.51
N ALA A 234 -22.74 10.90 24.90
CA ALA A 234 -22.34 10.50 26.24
C ALA A 234 -20.88 10.89 26.54
N ALA A 235 -19.97 10.68 25.59
CA ALA A 235 -18.57 11.03 25.76
C ALA A 235 -18.34 12.54 25.92
N LEU A 236 -19.03 13.36 25.11
CA LEU A 236 -19.03 14.82 25.26
C LEU A 236 -19.67 15.27 26.57
N ALA A 237 -20.78 14.65 26.98
CA ALA A 237 -21.45 14.96 28.24
C ALA A 237 -20.57 14.64 29.46
N ALA A 238 -19.86 13.50 29.45
CA ALA A 238 -18.88 13.12 30.47
C ALA A 238 -17.72 14.12 30.56
N MET A 239 -17.17 14.54 29.42
CA MET A 239 -16.15 15.58 29.36
C MET A 239 -16.64 16.89 29.98
N LEU A 240 -17.82 17.38 29.58
CA LEU A 240 -18.37 18.65 30.08
C LEU A 240 -18.75 18.58 31.56
N ALA A 241 -19.35 17.48 32.02
CA ALA A 241 -19.71 17.29 33.41
C ALA A 241 -18.48 17.19 34.34
N SER A 242 -17.33 16.77 33.82
CA SER A 242 -16.08 16.74 34.59
C SER A 242 -15.51 18.13 34.92
N LEU A 243 -15.99 19.18 34.25
CA LEU A 243 -15.55 20.55 34.46
C LEU A 243 -16.19 21.13 35.73
N SER A 244 -15.40 21.85 36.51
CA SER A 244 -15.88 22.69 37.60
C SER A 244 -16.78 23.83 37.08
N SER A 245 -17.57 24.45 37.95
CA SER A 245 -18.43 25.57 37.57
C SER A 245 -17.65 26.75 36.96
N SER A 246 -16.40 26.98 37.40
CA SER A 246 -15.52 28.01 36.81
C SER A 246 -14.99 27.63 35.44
N GLU A 247 -14.64 26.37 35.24
CA GLU A 247 -14.21 25.84 33.94
C GLU A 247 -15.36 25.85 32.93
N LEU A 248 -16.58 25.47 33.35
CA LEU A 248 -17.78 25.62 32.54
C LEU A 248 -18.04 27.08 32.17
N ALA A 249 -17.86 28.02 33.10
CA ALA A 249 -18.02 29.44 32.78
C ALA A 249 -17.00 29.92 31.71
N ALA A 250 -15.78 29.38 31.72
CA ALA A 250 -14.76 29.68 30.71
C ALA A 250 -14.99 28.96 29.36
N ALA A 251 -15.56 27.76 29.37
CA ALA A 251 -15.91 27.00 28.16
C ALA A 251 -17.20 27.51 27.48
N LYS A 252 -18.08 28.21 28.21
CA LYS A 252 -19.38 28.63 27.71
C LYS A 252 -19.28 29.73 26.66
N LEU A 253 -19.87 29.49 25.49
CA LEU A 253 -19.99 30.47 24.42
C LEU A 253 -21.16 31.42 24.66
N SER A 254 -21.01 32.67 24.21
CA SER A 254 -22.08 33.67 24.22
C SER A 254 -23.06 33.50 23.06
N GLN A 255 -22.61 32.89 21.96
CA GLN A 255 -23.41 32.58 20.78
C GLN A 255 -24.19 31.27 20.98
N THR A 256 -25.39 31.21 20.41
CA THR A 256 -26.17 29.99 20.27
C THR A 256 -26.07 29.47 18.84
N PHE A 257 -26.15 28.16 18.69
CA PHE A 257 -26.02 27.47 17.42
C PHE A 257 -27.30 26.70 17.14
N SER A 258 -27.79 26.80 15.90
CA SER A 258 -28.92 26.00 15.42
C SER A 258 -28.48 24.77 14.63
N ASP A 259 -27.21 24.68 14.25
CA ASP A 259 -26.58 23.59 13.49
C ASP A 259 -25.07 23.58 13.78
N VAL A 260 -24.37 22.52 13.36
CA VAL A 260 -22.92 22.54 13.16
C VAL A 260 -22.55 23.53 12.06
N THR A 261 -21.37 24.12 12.15
CA THR A 261 -20.95 25.22 11.28
C THR A 261 -19.99 24.78 10.18
N MET A 262 -19.36 23.61 10.34
CA MET A 262 -18.34 23.09 9.43
C MET A 262 -18.77 21.83 8.67
N SER A 263 -20.04 21.68 8.31
CA SER A 263 -20.52 20.54 7.50
C SER A 263 -19.74 20.34 6.18
N PRO A 264 -19.66 19.10 5.66
CA PRO A 264 -19.10 18.82 4.34
C PRO A 264 -19.75 19.68 3.25
N GLY A 265 -18.97 20.09 2.26
CA GLY A 265 -19.43 20.98 1.18
C GLY A 265 -19.96 22.33 1.64
N GLU A 266 -19.81 22.65 2.92
CA GLU A 266 -20.17 23.92 3.52
C GLU A 266 -21.68 24.25 3.37
N SER A 267 -22.52 23.21 3.25
CA SER A 267 -23.95 23.33 2.89
C SER A 267 -24.81 24.14 3.86
N ASN A 268 -24.29 24.40 5.07
CA ASN A 268 -24.96 25.15 6.14
C ASN A 268 -24.47 26.61 6.26
N GLY A 269 -23.96 27.19 5.17
CA GLY A 269 -23.55 28.60 5.12
C GLY A 269 -22.13 28.87 5.64
N GLY A 270 -21.35 27.80 5.87
CA GLY A 270 -19.92 27.90 6.07
C GLY A 270 -19.21 28.33 4.79
N ASN A 271 -17.95 28.76 4.90
CA ASN A 271 -17.06 29.01 3.75
C ASN A 271 -15.89 28.01 3.70
N GLY A 272 -15.94 26.96 4.54
CA GLY A 272 -14.95 25.89 4.58
C GLY A 272 -13.64 26.31 5.23
N THR A 273 -13.61 27.51 5.82
CA THR A 273 -12.45 28.05 6.52
C THR A 273 -12.65 27.87 8.02
N PHE A 274 -11.76 27.09 8.64
CA PHE A 274 -11.75 26.95 10.09
C PHE A 274 -11.53 28.32 10.76
N PRO A 275 -12.22 28.60 11.88
CA PRO A 275 -11.95 29.80 12.67
C PRO A 275 -10.49 29.84 13.12
N THR A 276 -9.83 30.98 12.89
CA THR A 276 -8.42 31.18 13.29
C THR A 276 -8.27 31.47 14.78
N ALA A 277 -9.30 32.05 15.40
CA ALA A 277 -9.35 32.31 16.83
C ALA A 277 -9.86 31.06 17.56
N LYS A 278 -9.01 30.50 18.44
CA LYS A 278 -9.43 29.46 19.39
C LYS A 278 -10.32 30.08 20.46
N VAL A 279 -11.47 29.47 20.73
CA VAL A 279 -12.47 29.97 21.69
C VAL A 279 -12.94 28.83 22.58
N GLY A 280 -13.01 29.09 23.89
CA GLY A 280 -13.43 28.14 24.91
C GLY A 280 -12.37 28.00 26.00
N LEU A 281 -12.47 26.90 26.76
CA LEU A 281 -11.51 26.54 27.79
C LEU A 281 -10.32 25.81 27.18
N ALA A 282 -9.11 26.28 27.45
CA ALA A 282 -7.88 25.63 27.02
C ALA A 282 -7.67 24.32 27.80
N VAL A 283 -7.52 23.21 27.08
CA VAL A 283 -7.35 21.87 27.65
C VAL A 283 -6.03 21.76 28.44
N SER A 284 -5.01 22.55 28.11
CA SER A 284 -3.77 22.65 28.89
C SER A 284 -3.96 23.08 30.34
N THR A 285 -5.08 23.73 30.68
CA THR A 285 -5.40 24.15 32.06
C THR A 285 -6.09 23.08 32.89
N LEU A 286 -6.54 21.99 32.25
CA LEU A 286 -7.28 20.92 32.89
C LEU A 286 -6.37 19.95 33.64
N SER A 287 -6.94 19.23 34.61
CA SER A 287 -6.29 18.08 35.24
C SER A 287 -6.09 16.91 34.27
N ASP A 288 -5.15 16.01 34.55
CA ASP A 288 -4.89 14.84 33.70
C ASP A 288 -6.13 13.96 33.51
N ALA A 289 -6.96 13.83 34.56
CA ALA A 289 -8.22 13.08 34.49
C ALA A 289 -9.24 13.73 33.52
N GLN A 290 -9.34 15.06 33.54
CA GLN A 290 -10.19 15.80 32.60
C GLN A 290 -9.62 15.77 31.19
N LYS A 291 -8.29 15.87 31.00
CA LYS A 291 -7.63 15.73 29.69
C LYS A 291 -7.92 14.35 29.07
N GLN A 292 -7.92 13.30 29.88
CA GLN A 292 -8.30 11.97 29.40
C GLN A 292 -9.76 11.91 28.94
N LEU A 293 -10.68 12.61 29.62
CA LEU A 293 -12.08 12.70 29.19
C LEU A 293 -12.23 13.50 27.89
N VAL A 294 -11.39 14.52 27.65
CA VAL A 294 -11.34 15.23 26.36
C VAL A 294 -10.92 14.27 25.25
N LEU A 295 -9.88 13.46 25.45
CA LEU A 295 -9.47 12.46 24.46
C LEU A 295 -10.56 11.40 24.23
N ASN A 296 -11.19 10.92 25.32
CA ASN A 296 -12.30 9.98 25.23
C ASN A 296 -13.50 10.58 24.47
N ALA A 297 -13.72 11.89 24.58
CA ALA A 297 -14.74 12.62 23.84
C ALA A 297 -14.43 12.83 22.36
N MET A 298 -13.19 12.60 21.89
CA MET A 298 -12.87 12.58 20.46
C MET A 298 -12.96 11.16 19.87
N LYS A 299 -12.99 10.14 20.74
CA LYS A 299 -12.79 8.75 20.37
C LYS A 299 -13.85 8.17 19.45
N PRO A 300 -15.17 8.37 19.66
CA PRO A 300 -16.19 7.71 18.84
C PRO A 300 -16.03 8.02 17.33
N TRP A 301 -15.97 9.31 16.96
CA TRP A 301 -15.70 9.77 15.59
C TRP A 301 -14.50 9.14 14.88
N VAL A 302 -13.42 8.80 15.60
CA VAL A 302 -12.25 8.16 14.97
C VAL A 302 -12.38 6.64 14.94
N GLN A 303 -13.20 6.04 15.82
CA GLN A 303 -13.51 4.61 15.80
C GLN A 303 -14.44 4.21 14.65
N ASP A 304 -15.03 5.19 13.97
CA ASP A 304 -15.63 4.99 12.64
C ASP A 304 -14.64 4.50 11.58
N LEU A 305 -13.35 4.70 11.80
CA LEU A 305 -12.28 4.27 10.90
C LEU A 305 -11.66 2.95 11.34
N GLU A 306 -10.92 2.35 10.41
CA GLU A 306 -10.11 1.18 10.70
C GLU A 306 -9.20 1.40 11.93
N GLU A 307 -9.03 0.35 12.73
CA GLU A 307 -8.54 0.43 14.10
C GLU A 307 -7.11 1.02 14.20
N SER A 308 -6.24 0.76 13.22
CA SER A 308 -4.89 1.33 13.20
C SER A 308 -4.89 2.83 12.88
N VAL A 309 -5.76 3.27 11.97
CA VAL A 309 -6.00 4.68 11.67
C VAL A 309 -6.56 5.40 12.90
N ALA A 310 -7.58 4.82 13.54
CA ALA A 310 -8.19 5.35 14.75
C ALA A 310 -7.15 5.52 15.88
N ALA A 311 -6.34 4.48 16.12
CA ALA A 311 -5.32 4.50 17.16
C ALA A 311 -4.25 5.59 16.92
N ASN A 312 -3.81 5.77 15.67
CA ASN A 312 -2.80 6.76 15.34
C ASN A 312 -3.34 8.19 15.39
N LEU A 313 -4.60 8.42 14.99
CA LEU A 313 -5.29 9.70 15.19
C LEU A 313 -5.40 10.05 16.68
N LEU A 314 -5.81 9.10 17.53
CA LEU A 314 -5.87 9.33 18.98
C LEU A 314 -4.50 9.63 19.58
N ALA A 315 -3.43 8.96 19.12
CA ALA A 315 -2.07 9.27 19.56
C ALA A 315 -1.65 10.68 19.15
N THR A 316 -2.03 11.12 17.94
CA THR A 316 -1.81 12.49 17.46
C THR A 316 -2.55 13.48 18.36
N TYR A 317 -3.85 13.28 18.58
CA TYR A 317 -4.67 14.16 19.42
C TYR A 317 -4.16 14.21 20.85
N GLN A 318 -3.76 13.08 21.43
CA GLN A 318 -3.14 12.99 22.75
C GLN A 318 -1.87 13.86 22.86
N SER A 319 -1.03 13.87 21.81
CA SER A 319 0.19 14.69 21.78
C SER A 319 -0.11 16.19 21.62
N GLU A 320 -1.27 16.53 21.09
CA GLU A 320 -1.72 17.88 20.79
C GLU A 320 -2.71 18.46 21.81
N LEU A 321 -3.09 17.68 22.83
CA LEU A 321 -4.15 18.06 23.79
C LEU A 321 -3.92 19.44 24.41
N ASP A 322 -2.68 19.82 24.73
CA ASP A 322 -2.40 21.11 25.35
C ASP A 322 -2.71 22.32 24.45
N GLY A 323 -2.75 22.11 23.12
CA GLY A 323 -3.19 23.08 22.12
C GLY A 323 -4.68 23.04 21.80
N THR A 324 -5.45 22.20 22.48
CA THR A 324 -6.89 21.97 22.23
C THR A 324 -7.76 22.85 23.12
N TYR A 325 -8.92 23.22 22.60
CA TYR A 325 -9.94 24.02 23.28
C TYR A 325 -11.29 23.33 23.27
N ILE A 326 -12.01 23.42 24.39
CA ILE A 326 -13.37 22.90 24.52
C ILE A 326 -14.34 24.06 24.74
N ALA A 327 -15.45 24.02 24.02
CA ALA A 327 -16.48 25.04 24.11
C ALA A 327 -17.88 24.43 24.10
N PHE A 328 -18.85 25.10 24.72
CA PHE A 328 -20.25 24.63 24.69
C PHE A 328 -21.25 25.77 24.83
N THR A 329 -22.51 25.48 24.48
CA THR A 329 -23.68 26.30 24.79
C THR A 329 -24.75 25.42 25.42
N GLY A 330 -25.43 25.95 26.44
CA GLY A 330 -26.47 25.23 27.18
C GLY A 330 -26.47 25.57 28.67
N ASN A 331 -27.28 24.85 29.45
CA ASN A 331 -27.45 25.04 30.89
C ASN A 331 -27.03 23.81 31.71
N GLY A 332 -26.16 22.96 31.15
CA GLY A 332 -25.62 21.81 31.86
C GLY A 332 -24.84 22.21 33.12
N ALA A 333 -24.76 21.29 34.08
CA ALA A 333 -24.21 21.50 35.40
C ALA A 333 -23.01 20.57 35.68
N ALA A 334 -22.00 21.10 36.38
CA ALA A 334 -20.84 20.34 36.82
C ALA A 334 -21.27 19.09 37.61
N GLY A 335 -20.67 17.94 37.29
CA GLY A 335 -20.96 16.64 37.89
C GLY A 335 -22.25 15.96 37.41
N ASP A 336 -22.99 16.52 36.46
CA ASP A 336 -24.24 15.96 35.95
C ASP A 336 -24.22 15.81 34.42
N GLU A 337 -23.77 14.64 33.95
CA GLU A 337 -23.75 14.27 32.52
C GLU A 337 -25.13 14.35 31.87
N SER A 338 -26.20 14.05 32.63
CA SER A 338 -27.56 14.03 32.09
C SER A 338 -28.07 15.40 31.67
N SER A 339 -27.43 16.47 32.14
CA SER A 339 -27.80 17.86 31.86
C SER A 339 -27.20 18.45 30.58
N PHE A 340 -26.26 17.76 29.92
CA PHE A 340 -25.60 18.25 28.71
C PHE A 340 -26.15 17.60 27.43
N LEU A 341 -26.32 18.42 26.38
CA LEU A 341 -26.75 17.99 25.03
C LEU A 341 -28.14 17.31 25.01
N VAL A 342 -29.07 17.84 25.81
CA VAL A 342 -30.44 17.30 25.97
C VAL A 342 -31.54 18.25 25.54
N SER A 343 -31.18 19.44 25.05
CA SER A 343 -32.15 20.46 24.65
C SER A 343 -31.71 21.17 23.39
N ASN A 344 -32.69 21.61 22.60
CA ASN A 344 -32.44 22.34 21.36
C ASN A 344 -31.56 23.57 21.66
N THR A 345 -30.70 23.94 20.70
CA THR A 345 -29.63 24.96 20.81
C THR A 345 -28.47 24.60 21.73
N ASN A 346 -28.49 23.42 22.38
CA ASN A 346 -27.29 22.91 23.03
C ASN A 346 -26.25 22.59 21.97
N TYR A 347 -24.98 22.86 22.30
CA TYR A 347 -23.88 22.71 21.38
C TYR A 347 -22.61 22.39 22.16
N ALA A 348 -21.74 21.56 21.60
CA ALA A 348 -20.39 21.35 22.09
C ALA A 348 -19.39 21.38 20.92
N ARG A 349 -18.18 21.84 21.20
CA ARG A 349 -17.07 21.86 20.25
C ARG A 349 -15.75 21.48 20.91
N ILE A 350 -14.96 20.69 20.19
CA ILE A 350 -13.56 20.44 20.46
C ILE A 350 -12.75 20.97 19.27
N ASP A 351 -11.80 21.86 19.53
CA ASP A 351 -10.99 22.50 18.49
C ASP A 351 -9.50 22.47 18.89
N GLY A 352 -8.75 21.59 18.22
CA GLY A 352 -7.32 21.36 18.43
C GLY A 352 -6.44 21.82 17.26
N PRO A 353 -5.14 21.47 17.29
CA PRO A 353 -4.24 21.69 16.17
C PRO A 353 -4.61 20.86 14.94
N SER A 354 -4.85 19.56 15.09
CA SER A 354 -5.28 18.69 14.00
C SER A 354 -6.80 18.40 13.99
N VAL A 355 -7.51 18.51 15.11
CA VAL A 355 -8.92 18.07 15.24
C VAL A 355 -9.93 19.21 15.32
N TRP A 356 -11.10 19.03 14.69
CA TRP A 356 -12.30 19.84 14.85
C TRP A 356 -13.52 18.93 14.99
N ILE A 357 -14.23 18.99 16.11
CA ILE A 357 -15.49 18.26 16.35
C ILE A 357 -16.56 19.24 16.79
N GLU A 358 -17.75 19.16 16.21
CA GLU A 358 -18.95 19.86 16.69
C GLU A 358 -20.09 18.89 16.93
N PHE A 359 -20.91 19.17 17.92
CA PHE A 359 -22.15 18.45 18.18
C PHE A 359 -23.26 19.46 18.50
N ALA A 360 -24.30 19.51 17.68
CA ALA A 360 -25.39 20.46 17.77
C ALA A 360 -26.72 19.73 18.02
N CYS A 361 -27.49 20.21 18.99
CA CYS A 361 -28.86 19.78 19.25
C CYS A 361 -29.82 20.73 18.53
N GLN A 362 -30.26 20.35 17.34
CA GLN A 362 -31.23 21.10 16.55
C GLN A 362 -32.66 20.93 17.02
N ASN A 363 -33.55 21.77 16.49
CA ASN A 363 -34.97 21.48 16.50
C ASN A 363 -35.26 20.34 15.51
N GLY A 364 -35.97 19.30 15.96
CA GLY A 364 -36.47 18.25 15.06
C GLY A 364 -37.36 18.81 13.94
N VAL A 365 -37.21 18.23 12.76
CA VAL A 365 -37.88 18.65 11.51
C VAL A 365 -39.13 17.81 11.26
N VAL A 366 -39.04 16.50 11.48
CA VAL A 366 -40.13 15.53 11.25
C VAL A 366 -40.75 15.07 12.57
N PHE A 367 -39.92 14.87 13.59
CA PHE A 367 -40.28 14.55 14.96
C PHE A 367 -40.13 15.78 15.85
N SER A 368 -41.00 15.89 16.86
CA SER A 368 -40.83 16.91 17.89
C SER A 368 -39.72 16.50 18.86
N GLY A 369 -38.78 17.40 19.12
CA GLY A 369 -37.69 17.17 20.07
C GLY A 369 -36.34 17.66 19.56
N VAL A 370 -35.29 17.00 20.05
CA VAL A 370 -33.91 17.23 19.64
C VAL A 370 -33.60 16.39 18.40
N HIS A 371 -32.88 17.00 17.45
CA HIS A 371 -32.26 16.35 16.30
C HIS A 371 -30.76 16.58 16.40
N TYR A 372 -29.97 15.52 16.49
CA TYR A 372 -28.51 15.64 16.59
C TYR A 372 -27.89 15.84 15.23
N HIS A 373 -26.99 16.82 15.12
CA HIS A 373 -26.03 16.96 14.03
C HIS A 373 -24.63 16.97 14.63
N THR A 374 -23.70 16.25 14.02
CA THR A 374 -22.29 16.28 14.40
C THR A 374 -21.39 16.29 13.17
N VAL A 375 -20.21 16.87 13.33
CA VAL A 375 -19.17 16.86 12.30
C VAL A 375 -17.81 16.66 12.95
N TRP A 376 -16.98 15.83 12.32
CA TRP A 376 -15.56 15.67 12.61
C TRP A 376 -14.73 16.03 11.37
N ARG A 377 -13.75 16.91 11.56
CA ARG A 377 -12.82 17.38 10.53
C ARG A 377 -11.40 17.46 11.04
N ASP A 378 -10.46 17.28 10.11
CA ASP A 378 -9.04 17.45 10.35
C ASP A 378 -8.57 18.81 9.78
N HIS A 379 -7.82 19.59 10.54
CA HIS A 379 -7.32 20.91 10.09
C HIS A 379 -6.25 20.82 8.99
N VAL A 380 -5.61 19.66 8.85
CA VAL A 380 -4.44 19.43 7.99
C VAL A 380 -4.78 18.51 6.82
N ARG A 381 -5.59 17.47 7.06
CA ARG A 381 -5.80 16.34 6.15
C ARG A 381 -7.20 16.28 5.54
N ASP A 382 -8.00 17.32 5.74
CA ASP A 382 -9.38 17.37 5.24
C ASP A 382 -9.48 17.16 3.73
N TYR A 383 -10.42 16.33 3.28
CA TYR A 383 -10.55 15.86 1.90
C TYR A 383 -9.27 15.20 1.36
N GLY A 384 -8.37 14.72 2.21
CA GLY A 384 -7.02 14.30 1.84
C GLY A 384 -6.19 15.44 1.24
N ALA A 385 -6.48 16.68 1.69
CA ALA A 385 -6.04 17.99 1.19
C ALA A 385 -5.72 17.98 -0.31
N ASP A 386 -6.80 17.99 -1.08
CA ASP A 386 -6.79 17.95 -2.54
C ASP A 386 -6.16 16.68 -3.15
N LEU A 387 -6.27 15.57 -2.42
CA LEU A 387 -5.84 14.22 -2.81
C LEU A 387 -4.34 14.11 -3.10
N SER A 388 -3.55 14.97 -2.45
CA SER A 388 -2.11 15.11 -2.71
C SER A 388 -1.21 14.46 -1.65
N LEU A 389 -1.79 14.12 -0.49
CA LEU A 389 -1.04 13.58 0.65
C LEU A 389 -0.52 12.16 0.37
N THR A 390 0.67 11.87 0.88
CA THR A 390 1.33 10.54 0.79
C THR A 390 1.68 9.95 2.15
N THR A 391 1.64 10.74 3.23
CA THR A 391 1.91 10.27 4.58
C THR A 391 0.72 9.46 5.10
N PRO A 392 0.89 8.17 5.42
CA PRO A 392 -0.18 7.33 5.94
C PRO A 392 -0.79 7.89 7.24
N LEU A 393 -2.08 7.63 7.43
CA LEU A 393 -2.84 8.00 8.63
C LEU A 393 -2.90 6.86 9.65
N ASP A 394 -2.55 5.63 9.25
CA ASP A 394 -2.43 4.43 10.09
C ASP A 394 -1.14 4.38 10.94
N GLY A 395 -0.30 5.42 10.84
CA GLY A 395 0.99 5.49 11.53
C GLY A 395 2.08 4.60 10.91
N SER A 396 1.77 3.89 9.82
CA SER A 396 2.79 3.18 9.05
C SER A 396 3.73 4.17 8.37
N THR A 397 5.02 3.82 8.30
CA THR A 397 5.96 4.56 7.48
C THR A 397 5.66 4.26 6.03
N SER A 398 5.48 5.29 5.19
CA SER A 398 5.46 5.12 3.73
C SER A 398 6.69 4.29 3.33
N ALA A 399 6.47 3.21 2.57
CA ALA A 399 7.55 2.33 2.15
C ALA A 399 8.63 3.13 1.43
N GLY A 400 9.89 2.95 1.84
CA GLY A 400 11.02 3.61 1.19
C GLY A 400 11.10 3.28 -0.30
N SER A 401 11.72 4.16 -1.08
CA SER A 401 12.01 3.86 -2.49
C SER A 401 13.08 2.78 -2.58
N LEU A 402 12.89 1.83 -3.50
CA LEU A 402 13.80 0.72 -3.75
C LEU A 402 14.32 0.80 -5.19
N ALA A 403 15.63 0.83 -5.38
CA ALA A 403 16.24 0.68 -6.70
C ALA A 403 16.43 -0.82 -7.00
N VAL A 404 15.77 -1.30 -8.06
CA VAL A 404 15.91 -2.68 -8.56
C VAL A 404 16.89 -2.68 -9.73
N THR A 405 17.96 -3.46 -9.64
CA THR A 405 19.05 -3.46 -10.62
C THR A 405 19.47 -4.87 -11.02
N ASN A 406 20.03 -5.03 -12.21
CA ASN A 406 20.75 -6.25 -12.61
C ASN A 406 22.03 -6.39 -11.78
N SER A 407 22.25 -7.54 -11.13
CA SER A 407 23.40 -7.71 -10.23
C SER A 407 24.76 -7.69 -10.91
N ALA A 408 24.83 -7.95 -12.22
CA ALA A 408 26.06 -7.94 -12.97
C ALA A 408 26.44 -6.54 -13.47
N SER A 409 25.46 -5.77 -13.95
CA SER A 409 25.69 -4.44 -14.56
C SER A 409 25.30 -3.25 -13.68
N TYR A 410 24.49 -3.48 -12.64
CA TYR A 410 23.76 -2.46 -11.89
C TYR A 410 22.82 -1.57 -12.73
N ALA A 411 22.54 -1.95 -13.98
CA ALA A 411 21.54 -1.27 -14.78
C ALA A 411 20.15 -1.42 -14.13
N SER A 412 19.40 -0.31 -14.07
CA SER A 412 18.02 -0.28 -13.61
C SER A 412 17.04 -0.43 -14.78
N GLY A 413 15.77 -0.69 -14.48
CA GLY A 413 14.69 -0.71 -15.45
C GLY A 413 14.19 -2.12 -15.78
N SER A 414 15.08 -3.03 -16.17
CA SER A 414 14.67 -4.39 -16.58
C SER A 414 15.49 -5.52 -15.94
N LEU A 415 14.82 -6.65 -15.70
CA LEU A 415 15.40 -7.94 -15.33
C LEU A 415 14.73 -9.04 -16.16
N SER A 416 15.43 -10.15 -16.43
CA SER A 416 14.79 -11.32 -17.04
C SER A 416 14.40 -12.37 -16.00
N ALA A 417 13.36 -13.17 -16.28
CA ALA A 417 13.00 -14.30 -15.43
C ALA A 417 14.22 -15.20 -15.15
N GLY A 418 14.42 -15.57 -13.89
CA GLY A 418 15.56 -16.35 -13.41
C GLY A 418 16.84 -15.56 -13.13
N ALA A 419 16.95 -14.29 -13.54
CA ALA A 419 18.15 -13.47 -13.37
C ALA A 419 18.44 -13.13 -11.89
N ILE A 420 19.69 -12.78 -11.61
CA ILE A 420 20.12 -12.25 -10.31
C ILE A 420 19.91 -10.73 -10.32
N GLY A 421 19.16 -10.24 -9.34
CA GLY A 421 18.91 -8.82 -9.11
C GLY A 421 19.49 -8.32 -7.79
N THR A 422 19.88 -7.06 -7.74
CA THR A 422 20.31 -6.36 -6.53
C THR A 422 19.36 -5.19 -6.24
N LEU A 423 18.89 -5.15 -5.00
CA LEU A 423 18.07 -4.09 -4.43
C LEU A 423 18.95 -3.14 -3.64
N PHE A 424 18.79 -1.84 -3.84
CA PHE A 424 19.40 -0.79 -3.02
C PHE A 424 18.32 0.08 -2.37
N GLY A 425 18.55 0.42 -1.10
CA GLY A 425 17.64 1.25 -0.30
C GLY A 425 18.17 1.47 1.11
N THR A 426 17.29 1.80 2.04
CA THR A 426 17.61 1.97 3.46
C THR A 426 16.65 1.13 4.32
N GLY A 427 17.15 0.60 5.43
CA GLY A 427 16.34 -0.20 6.37
C GLY A 427 15.84 -1.53 5.80
N LEU A 428 16.53 -2.11 4.80
CA LEU A 428 16.04 -3.28 4.08
C LEU A 428 16.09 -4.59 4.90
N ALA A 429 17.04 -4.70 5.84
CA ALA A 429 17.23 -5.85 6.72
C ALA A 429 17.70 -5.41 8.12
N SER A 430 17.49 -6.23 9.15
CA SER A 430 17.92 -5.97 10.52
C SER A 430 19.42 -6.25 10.76
N SER A 431 20.01 -7.11 9.94
CA SER A 431 21.42 -7.52 10.03
C SER A 431 21.95 -7.89 8.64
N THR A 432 23.28 -7.97 8.53
CA THR A 432 23.93 -8.44 7.31
C THR A 432 24.12 -9.95 7.35
N GLU A 433 23.57 -10.65 6.36
CA GLU A 433 23.63 -12.12 6.25
C GLU A 433 23.83 -12.56 4.79
N SER A 434 24.43 -13.75 4.62
CA SER A 434 24.62 -14.40 3.32
C SER A 434 24.04 -15.81 3.36
N ALA A 435 23.51 -16.28 2.24
CA ALA A 435 23.03 -17.65 2.11
C ALA A 435 24.17 -18.65 2.27
N THR A 436 23.90 -19.77 2.95
CA THR A 436 24.86 -20.86 3.20
C THR A 436 24.40 -22.21 2.66
N SER A 437 23.26 -22.25 1.96
CA SER A 437 22.64 -23.48 1.45
C SER A 437 22.01 -23.26 0.07
N THR A 438 21.85 -24.36 -0.67
CA THR A 438 20.97 -24.48 -1.84
C THR A 438 19.94 -25.59 -1.58
N PRO A 439 18.62 -25.36 -1.78
CA PRO A 439 17.97 -24.14 -2.28
C PRO A 439 18.24 -22.90 -1.43
N LEU A 440 18.29 -21.74 -2.09
CA LEU A 440 18.54 -20.46 -1.42
C LEU A 440 17.37 -20.13 -0.46
N PRO A 441 17.66 -19.56 0.73
CA PRO A 441 16.62 -19.16 1.67
C PRO A 441 15.82 -17.97 1.12
N THR A 442 14.53 -17.90 1.46
CA THR A 442 13.67 -16.74 1.15
C THR A 442 13.69 -15.69 2.27
N THR A 443 14.51 -15.90 3.31
CA THR A 443 14.65 -14.96 4.45
C THR A 443 16.10 -14.90 4.90
N LEU A 444 16.65 -13.69 5.00
CA LEU A 444 17.99 -13.39 5.52
C LEU A 444 17.95 -12.06 6.27
N GLY A 445 18.55 -12.00 7.45
CA GLY A 445 18.58 -10.79 8.27
C GLY A 445 17.20 -10.21 8.60
N GLY A 446 16.17 -11.07 8.67
CA GLY A 446 14.76 -10.70 8.85
C GLY A 446 14.03 -10.20 7.59
N ALA A 447 14.76 -10.00 6.49
CA ALA A 447 14.21 -9.50 5.22
C ALA A 447 13.64 -10.63 4.35
N GLN A 448 12.52 -10.36 3.69
CA GLN A 448 11.95 -11.16 2.60
C GLN A 448 11.77 -10.25 1.37
N VAL A 449 11.86 -10.81 0.17
CA VAL A 449 11.60 -10.09 -1.07
C VAL A 449 10.39 -10.71 -1.76
N ARG A 450 9.32 -9.93 -1.88
CA ARG A 450 8.08 -10.29 -2.56
C ARG A 450 8.05 -9.66 -3.94
N ILE A 451 7.78 -10.46 -4.95
CA ILE A 451 7.67 -10.03 -6.35
C ILE A 451 6.24 -10.27 -6.81
N THR A 452 5.57 -9.23 -7.29
CA THR A 452 4.24 -9.34 -7.93
C THR A 452 4.41 -9.05 -9.41
N ASP A 453 4.18 -10.04 -10.27
CA ASP A 453 4.38 -9.90 -11.72
C ASP A 453 3.18 -9.23 -12.43
N SER A 454 3.29 -9.11 -13.76
CA SER A 454 2.26 -8.48 -14.60
C SER A 454 0.93 -9.24 -14.66
N ALA A 455 0.94 -10.53 -14.30
CA ALA A 455 -0.24 -11.37 -14.20
C ALA A 455 -0.87 -11.32 -12.78
N GLY A 456 -0.27 -10.59 -11.84
CA GLY A 456 -0.70 -10.52 -10.45
C GLY A 456 -0.24 -11.71 -9.60
N THR A 457 0.65 -12.57 -10.12
CA THR A 457 1.19 -13.72 -9.39
C THR A 457 2.25 -13.24 -8.40
N VAL A 458 2.18 -13.75 -7.17
CA VAL A 458 3.09 -13.37 -6.07
C VAL A 458 4.15 -14.45 -5.85
N PHE A 459 5.42 -14.08 -5.93
CA PHE A 459 6.58 -14.93 -5.66
C PHE A 459 7.36 -14.44 -4.45
N GLN A 460 7.88 -15.37 -3.65
CA GLN A 460 8.92 -15.09 -2.64
C GLN A 460 10.28 -15.37 -3.27
N ALA A 461 11.13 -14.36 -3.35
CA ALA A 461 12.41 -14.47 -4.03
C ALA A 461 13.43 -15.24 -3.17
N PRO A 462 14.17 -16.20 -3.76
CA PRO A 462 15.34 -16.75 -3.12
C PRO A 462 16.44 -15.69 -2.97
N LEU A 463 17.09 -15.63 -1.80
CA LEU A 463 18.03 -14.58 -1.44
C LEU A 463 19.47 -15.12 -1.37
N PHE A 464 20.40 -14.38 -1.96
CA PHE A 464 21.84 -14.64 -1.87
C PHE A 464 22.46 -13.91 -0.67
N TYR A 465 21.99 -12.69 -0.42
CA TYR A 465 22.57 -11.75 0.54
C TYR A 465 21.52 -10.74 0.99
N ALA A 466 21.56 -10.34 2.25
CA ALA A 466 20.75 -9.23 2.77
C ALA A 466 21.56 -8.39 3.76
N SER A 467 21.35 -7.08 3.73
CA SER A 467 21.90 -6.10 4.67
C SER A 467 20.96 -4.89 4.78
N PRO A 468 21.15 -3.99 5.75
CA PRO A 468 20.30 -2.81 5.90
C PRO A 468 20.20 -1.91 4.66
N THR A 469 21.14 -1.99 3.71
CA THR A 469 21.18 -1.12 2.52
C THR A 469 21.17 -1.86 1.18
N GLN A 470 21.23 -3.19 1.19
CA GLN A 470 21.35 -3.99 -0.03
C GLN A 470 20.78 -5.40 0.16
N ILE A 471 20.04 -5.91 -0.83
CA ILE A 471 19.63 -7.32 -0.92
C ILE A 471 19.94 -7.85 -2.32
N SER A 472 20.55 -9.03 -2.44
CA SER A 472 20.70 -9.75 -3.70
C SER A 472 19.77 -10.95 -3.73
N PHE A 473 19.00 -11.09 -4.81
CA PHE A 473 17.93 -12.08 -4.93
C PHE A 473 17.90 -12.67 -6.34
N GLN A 474 17.23 -13.81 -6.49
CA GLN A 474 16.89 -14.37 -7.80
C GLN A 474 15.46 -13.97 -8.16
N LEU A 475 15.26 -13.33 -9.32
CA LEU A 475 13.92 -13.17 -9.89
C LEU A 475 13.38 -14.55 -10.27
N SER A 476 12.14 -14.86 -9.90
CA SER A 476 11.51 -16.15 -10.21
C SER A 476 11.64 -16.49 -11.70
N SER A 477 11.99 -17.75 -12.01
CA SER A 477 11.99 -18.25 -13.40
C SER A 477 10.59 -18.35 -14.00
N GLU A 478 9.56 -18.32 -13.14
CA GLU A 478 8.14 -18.40 -13.53
C GLU A 478 7.48 -17.03 -13.68
N ALA A 479 8.20 -15.92 -13.41
CA ALA A 479 7.64 -14.58 -13.50
C ALA A 479 7.21 -14.24 -14.94
N ALA A 480 5.97 -13.77 -15.10
CA ALA A 480 5.46 -13.35 -16.40
C ALA A 480 6.16 -12.07 -16.90
N ALA A 481 6.35 -11.96 -18.21
CA ALA A 481 6.89 -10.75 -18.83
C ALA A 481 5.94 -9.55 -18.64
N GLY A 482 6.49 -8.36 -18.45
CA GLY A 482 5.75 -7.12 -18.22
C GLY A 482 6.11 -6.45 -16.90
N ALA A 483 5.36 -5.39 -16.55
CA ALA A 483 5.63 -4.60 -15.35
C ALA A 483 5.41 -5.44 -14.08
N ALA A 484 6.36 -5.36 -13.15
CA ALA A 484 6.32 -6.06 -11.87
C ALA A 484 6.71 -5.10 -10.72
N THR A 485 6.18 -5.39 -9.54
CA THR A 485 6.52 -4.69 -8.30
C THR A 485 7.38 -5.60 -7.42
N VAL A 486 8.49 -5.06 -6.92
CA VAL A 486 9.37 -5.72 -5.95
C VAL A 486 9.24 -5.00 -4.61
N ALA A 487 8.84 -5.72 -3.57
CA ALA A 487 8.67 -5.21 -2.22
C ALA A 487 9.62 -5.95 -1.24
N VAL A 488 10.26 -5.19 -0.36
CA VAL A 488 11.04 -5.74 0.75
C VAL A 488 10.17 -5.72 2.00
N LEU A 489 10.03 -6.88 2.63
CA LEU A 489 9.31 -7.05 3.88
C LEU A 489 10.30 -7.29 5.00
N LEU A 490 10.20 -6.53 6.09
CA LEU A 490 10.93 -6.77 7.32
C LEU A 490 9.92 -7.16 8.39
N ASN A 491 10.06 -8.36 8.97
CA ASN A 491 9.09 -8.90 9.93
C ASN A 491 7.64 -8.91 9.41
N SER A 492 7.46 -9.17 8.10
CA SER A 492 6.17 -9.18 7.39
C SER A 492 5.55 -7.81 7.07
N SER A 493 6.20 -6.70 7.44
CA SER A 493 5.78 -5.35 7.03
C SER A 493 6.59 -4.88 5.83
N THR A 494 5.93 -4.35 4.79
CA THR A 494 6.62 -3.74 3.65
C THR A 494 7.38 -2.50 4.10
N VAL A 495 8.71 -2.50 3.97
CA VAL A 495 9.58 -1.38 4.38
C VAL A 495 10.11 -0.57 3.19
N ALA A 496 10.18 -1.18 2.01
CA ALA A 496 10.57 -0.51 0.78
C ALA A 496 9.97 -1.21 -0.44
N GLN A 497 9.71 -0.46 -1.51
CA GLN A 497 9.21 -1.02 -2.77
C GLN A 497 9.72 -0.28 -4.00
N GLY A 498 9.79 -0.99 -5.12
CA GLY A 498 10.23 -0.47 -6.41
C GLY A 498 9.61 -1.24 -7.56
N ALA A 499 9.71 -0.67 -8.76
CA ALA A 499 9.21 -1.29 -9.99
C ALA A 499 10.36 -1.86 -10.84
N VAL A 500 10.06 -2.90 -11.60
CA VAL A 500 10.95 -3.48 -12.61
C VAL A 500 10.14 -3.98 -13.80
N LEU A 501 10.70 -3.92 -15.00
CA LEU A 501 10.15 -4.56 -16.18
C LEU A 501 10.74 -5.97 -16.32
N VAL A 502 9.90 -6.99 -16.29
CA VAL A 502 10.32 -8.37 -16.56
C VAL A 502 10.36 -8.58 -18.06
N GLU A 503 11.56 -8.83 -18.59
CA GLU A 503 11.83 -9.00 -20.02
C GLU A 503 12.26 -10.44 -20.35
N SER A 504 12.25 -10.78 -21.64
CA SER A 504 12.80 -12.07 -22.10
C SER A 504 14.30 -12.17 -21.82
N VAL A 505 15.04 -11.10 -22.09
CA VAL A 505 16.47 -10.95 -21.78
C VAL A 505 16.77 -9.54 -21.26
N ALA A 506 17.69 -9.48 -20.30
CA ALA A 506 18.25 -8.24 -19.75
C ALA A 506 19.73 -8.52 -19.36
N PRO A 507 20.61 -8.71 -20.36
CA PRO A 507 21.96 -9.22 -20.13
C PRO A 507 22.83 -8.28 -19.29
N GLY A 508 23.63 -8.87 -18.39
CA GLY A 508 24.76 -8.22 -17.73
C GLY A 508 25.91 -9.20 -17.59
N LEU A 509 27.14 -8.71 -17.73
CA LEU A 509 28.37 -9.47 -17.52
C LEU A 509 28.97 -9.08 -16.18
N PHE A 510 29.32 -10.06 -15.35
CA PHE A 510 29.93 -9.79 -14.05
C PHE A 510 31.36 -9.26 -14.25
N ALA A 511 31.72 -8.22 -13.50
CA ALA A 511 33.08 -7.77 -13.37
C ALA A 511 33.72 -8.32 -12.09
N ALA A 512 35.03 -8.61 -12.12
CA ALA A 512 35.77 -9.22 -11.02
C ALA A 512 35.77 -8.38 -9.74
N ASN A 513 35.62 -7.05 -9.87
CA ASN A 513 35.55 -6.10 -8.76
C ASN A 513 34.12 -5.89 -8.24
N ALA A 514 33.12 -6.57 -8.82
CA ALA A 514 31.70 -6.41 -8.52
C ALA A 514 31.15 -4.98 -8.69
N SER A 515 31.75 -4.15 -9.55
CA SER A 515 31.24 -2.80 -9.89
C SER A 515 30.40 -2.77 -11.17
N GLY A 516 30.39 -3.87 -11.93
CA GLY A 516 29.82 -3.92 -13.28
C GLY A 516 30.71 -3.30 -14.36
N GLU A 517 31.95 -2.95 -14.02
CA GLU A 517 32.93 -2.35 -14.95
C GLU A 517 34.33 -2.91 -14.66
N GLY A 518 35.23 -2.84 -15.64
CA GLY A 518 36.60 -3.36 -15.53
C GLY A 518 36.67 -4.86 -15.84
N VAL A 519 37.67 -5.54 -15.29
CA VAL A 519 38.04 -6.90 -15.71
C VAL A 519 36.87 -7.86 -15.59
N ALA A 520 36.56 -8.60 -16.66
CA ALA A 520 35.49 -9.57 -16.70
C ALA A 520 35.70 -10.67 -15.65
N ALA A 521 34.63 -11.05 -14.95
CA ALA A 521 34.56 -12.32 -14.24
C ALA A 521 34.45 -13.43 -15.30
N ALA A 522 35.60 -13.91 -15.74
CA ALA A 522 35.73 -14.86 -16.83
C ALA A 522 36.99 -15.71 -16.68
N ILE A 523 37.02 -16.83 -17.41
CA ILE A 523 38.18 -17.72 -17.51
C ILE A 523 38.46 -17.94 -19.00
N ALA A 524 39.74 -17.95 -19.39
CA ALA A 524 40.11 -18.41 -20.72
C ALA A 524 40.39 -19.92 -20.70
N VAL A 525 40.07 -20.62 -21.76
CA VAL A 525 40.34 -22.04 -21.94
C VAL A 525 41.12 -22.22 -23.23
N THR A 526 42.31 -22.78 -23.12
CA THR A 526 43.13 -23.21 -24.26
C THR A 526 43.07 -24.72 -24.40
N THR A 527 43.24 -25.22 -25.62
CA THR A 527 43.36 -26.66 -25.88
C THR A 527 44.82 -26.99 -26.11
N ALA A 528 45.39 -27.93 -25.36
CA ALA A 528 46.76 -28.38 -25.58
C ALA A 528 46.83 -29.33 -26.77
N SER A 529 48.04 -29.61 -27.27
CA SER A 529 48.27 -30.47 -28.43
C SER A 529 47.78 -31.93 -28.26
N ASP A 530 47.56 -32.37 -27.01
CA ASP A 530 47.01 -33.69 -26.68
C ASP A 530 45.47 -33.71 -26.56
N GLY A 531 44.82 -32.57 -26.83
CA GLY A 531 43.36 -32.39 -26.73
C GLY A 531 42.85 -32.05 -25.34
N SER A 532 43.71 -31.95 -24.32
CA SER A 532 43.31 -31.51 -22.99
C SER A 532 42.96 -30.01 -22.96
N GLN A 533 41.98 -29.63 -22.13
CA GLN A 533 41.61 -28.23 -21.92
C GLN A 533 42.30 -27.69 -20.67
N VAL A 534 42.91 -26.51 -20.79
CA VAL A 534 43.62 -25.82 -19.72
C VAL A 534 42.93 -24.49 -19.43
N ALA A 535 42.49 -24.31 -18.19
CA ALA A 535 41.95 -23.05 -17.70
C ALA A 535 43.09 -22.06 -17.42
N VAL A 536 42.96 -20.84 -17.94
CA VAL A 536 43.89 -19.73 -17.80
C VAL A 536 43.17 -18.59 -17.07
N PRO A 537 43.69 -18.17 -15.89
CA PRO A 537 43.10 -17.06 -15.15
C PRO A 537 43.34 -15.73 -15.88
N LEU A 538 42.34 -14.86 -15.88
CA LEU A 538 42.40 -13.52 -16.50
C LEU A 538 42.64 -12.40 -15.49
N LEU A 539 42.79 -12.75 -14.22
CA LEU A 539 42.92 -11.81 -13.11
C LEU A 539 43.82 -12.37 -12.01
N THR A 540 44.45 -11.48 -11.27
CA THR A 540 45.21 -11.80 -10.07
C THR A 540 44.87 -10.81 -8.95
N LEU A 541 44.82 -11.28 -7.71
CA LEU A 541 44.61 -10.39 -6.57
C LEU A 541 45.92 -9.68 -6.23
N ASN A 542 45.92 -8.37 -6.36
CA ASN A 542 46.99 -7.53 -5.85
C ASN A 542 46.88 -7.41 -4.34
N ALA A 543 47.77 -8.10 -3.63
CA ALA A 543 47.75 -8.14 -2.17
C ALA A 543 47.97 -6.76 -1.51
N SER A 544 48.62 -5.83 -2.21
CA SER A 544 48.95 -4.50 -1.69
C SER A 544 47.78 -3.53 -1.78
N THR A 545 47.00 -3.59 -2.86
CA THR A 545 45.83 -2.72 -3.09
C THR A 545 44.50 -3.39 -2.71
N SER A 546 44.52 -4.71 -2.49
CA SER A 546 43.30 -5.53 -2.39
C SER A 546 42.38 -5.42 -3.61
N GLN A 547 42.93 -5.09 -4.78
CA GLN A 547 42.22 -5.01 -6.06
C GLN A 547 42.60 -6.18 -6.97
N TYR A 548 41.76 -6.45 -7.96
CA TYR A 548 42.04 -7.45 -9.00
C TYR A 548 42.66 -6.76 -10.21
N ASP A 549 43.89 -7.15 -10.55
CA ASP A 549 44.60 -6.68 -11.73
C ASP A 549 44.37 -7.68 -12.88
N ALA A 550 44.23 -7.18 -14.11
CA ALA A 550 44.14 -8.02 -15.30
C ALA A 550 45.46 -8.80 -15.51
N VAL A 551 45.35 -10.08 -15.86
CA VAL A 551 46.48 -10.88 -16.33
C VAL A 551 46.42 -10.92 -17.85
N PRO A 552 47.44 -10.41 -18.57
CA PRO A 552 47.47 -10.49 -20.02
C PRO A 552 47.41 -11.94 -20.51
N LEU A 553 46.49 -12.20 -21.44
CA LEU A 553 46.26 -13.49 -22.04
C LEU A 553 47.03 -13.60 -23.36
N SER A 554 47.93 -14.57 -23.46
CA SER A 554 48.57 -14.92 -24.72
C SER A 554 47.63 -15.75 -25.61
N LEU A 555 47.49 -15.34 -26.88
CA LEU A 555 46.73 -16.10 -27.89
C LEU A 555 47.60 -17.10 -28.68
N GLY A 556 48.90 -17.19 -28.37
CA GLY A 556 49.86 -18.02 -29.09
C GLY A 556 50.03 -17.59 -30.56
N ASP A 557 50.33 -18.56 -31.43
CA ASP A 557 50.52 -18.34 -32.88
C ASP A 557 49.20 -18.35 -33.69
N GLY A 558 48.05 -18.44 -33.01
CA GLY A 558 46.73 -18.50 -33.62
C GLY A 558 46.36 -19.87 -34.22
N SER A 559 47.20 -20.91 -34.06
CA SER A 559 46.90 -22.26 -34.56
C SER A 559 45.80 -22.97 -33.79
N THR A 560 45.57 -22.58 -32.54
CA THR A 560 44.57 -23.18 -31.65
C THR A 560 43.63 -22.11 -31.09
N PRO A 561 42.30 -22.30 -31.15
CA PRO A 561 41.36 -21.32 -30.64
C PRO A 561 41.47 -21.20 -29.11
N VAL A 562 41.39 -19.96 -28.62
CA VAL A 562 41.25 -19.64 -27.19
C VAL A 562 39.79 -19.28 -26.93
N TYR A 563 39.16 -19.99 -25.99
CA TYR A 563 37.77 -19.75 -25.60
C TYR A 563 37.73 -18.87 -24.36
N LEU A 564 36.96 -17.81 -24.39
CA LEU A 564 36.59 -17.01 -23.24
C LEU A 564 35.26 -17.51 -22.68
N LEU A 565 35.24 -17.93 -21.42
CA LEU A 565 34.02 -18.27 -20.68
C LEU A 565 33.61 -17.06 -19.85
N LEU A 566 32.65 -16.30 -20.36
CA LEU A 566 32.07 -15.12 -19.71
C LEU A 566 30.97 -15.54 -18.75
N PHE A 567 30.98 -15.00 -17.53
CA PHE A 567 29.92 -15.19 -16.56
C PHE A 567 29.05 -13.94 -16.43
N GLY A 568 27.74 -14.14 -16.36
CA GLY A 568 26.78 -13.05 -16.28
C GLY A 568 25.41 -13.50 -15.78
N THR A 569 24.39 -12.66 -16.02
CA THR A 569 22.99 -12.98 -15.74
C THR A 569 22.09 -12.26 -16.72
N GLY A 570 20.91 -12.80 -16.98
CA GLY A 570 19.86 -12.14 -17.74
C GLY A 570 19.79 -12.52 -19.22
N PHE A 571 20.51 -13.55 -19.66
CA PHE A 571 20.51 -14.01 -21.05
C PHE A 571 20.24 -15.51 -21.22
N ARG A 572 19.92 -16.26 -20.16
CA ARG A 572 19.60 -17.69 -20.29
C ARG A 572 18.38 -18.01 -21.15
N ASN A 573 17.45 -17.07 -21.30
CA ASN A 573 16.19 -17.29 -22.01
C ASN A 573 16.27 -16.88 -23.50
N VAL A 574 17.48 -16.73 -24.05
CA VAL A 574 17.64 -16.52 -25.50
C VAL A 574 17.02 -17.67 -26.28
N ALA A 575 16.19 -17.35 -27.28
CA ALA A 575 15.48 -18.35 -28.06
C ALA A 575 16.41 -19.12 -29.02
N SER A 576 17.47 -18.45 -29.49
CA SER A 576 18.44 -19.00 -30.43
C SER A 576 19.83 -18.43 -30.15
N LEU A 577 20.86 -19.26 -30.34
CA LEU A 577 22.25 -18.79 -30.28
C LEU A 577 22.55 -17.73 -31.35
N ALA A 578 21.80 -17.72 -32.46
CA ALA A 578 21.93 -16.71 -33.51
C ALA A 578 21.50 -15.30 -33.05
N ASP A 579 20.73 -15.20 -31.97
CA ASP A 579 20.30 -13.93 -31.38
C ASP A 579 21.35 -13.38 -30.39
N VAL A 580 22.48 -14.08 -30.23
CA VAL A 580 23.58 -13.69 -29.34
C VAL A 580 24.79 -13.30 -30.18
N SER A 581 25.30 -12.10 -29.94
CA SER A 581 26.57 -11.63 -30.51
C SER A 581 27.48 -11.10 -29.42
N VAL A 582 28.78 -11.28 -29.57
CA VAL A 582 29.78 -10.72 -28.66
C VAL A 582 30.82 -9.97 -29.47
N THR A 583 31.23 -8.80 -28.99
CA THR A 583 32.39 -8.06 -29.51
C THR A 583 33.51 -8.08 -28.49
N ILE A 584 34.76 -8.21 -28.96
CA ILE A 584 35.98 -8.11 -28.17
C ILE A 584 36.88 -7.08 -28.87
N GLY A 585 37.22 -5.98 -28.20
CA GLY A 585 37.94 -4.85 -28.80
C GLY A 585 37.22 -4.27 -30.02
N GLY A 586 35.88 -4.33 -30.05
CA GLY A 586 35.07 -3.94 -31.20
C GLY A 586 35.05 -4.95 -32.36
N VAL A 587 35.79 -6.05 -32.28
CA VAL A 587 35.80 -7.12 -33.29
C VAL A 587 34.78 -8.18 -32.92
N ALA A 588 33.98 -8.63 -33.89
CA ALA A 588 33.00 -9.70 -33.68
C ALA A 588 33.71 -11.01 -33.30
N ALA A 589 33.29 -11.61 -32.19
CA ALA A 589 33.76 -12.90 -31.69
C ALA A 589 32.73 -14.00 -32.00
N THR A 590 33.19 -15.23 -32.22
CA THR A 590 32.29 -16.36 -32.50
C THR A 590 31.72 -16.88 -31.18
N VAL A 591 30.39 -16.82 -31.02
CA VAL A 591 29.69 -17.36 -29.84
C VAL A 591 29.43 -18.86 -30.03
N ALA A 592 30.03 -19.68 -29.18
CA ALA A 592 29.89 -21.14 -29.20
C ALA A 592 28.78 -21.64 -28.26
N TYR A 593 28.46 -20.86 -27.22
CA TYR A 593 27.42 -21.16 -26.25
C TYR A 593 26.94 -19.88 -25.57
N ALA A 594 25.65 -19.83 -25.23
CA ALA A 594 25.06 -18.81 -24.37
C ALA A 594 23.83 -19.42 -23.68
N GLY A 595 23.78 -19.41 -22.35
CA GLY A 595 22.70 -20.05 -21.60
C GLY A 595 22.98 -20.10 -20.10
N GLU A 596 22.17 -20.89 -19.38
CA GLU A 596 22.37 -21.16 -17.96
C GLU A 596 23.70 -21.91 -17.71
N GLN A 597 24.48 -21.49 -16.73
CA GLN A 597 25.74 -22.16 -16.39
C GLN A 597 25.51 -23.55 -15.76
N GLY A 598 24.41 -23.73 -15.03
CA GLY A 598 23.90 -25.01 -14.55
C GLY A 598 24.37 -25.48 -13.17
N ALA A 599 25.37 -24.84 -12.55
CA ALA A 599 25.83 -25.16 -11.19
C ALA A 599 25.46 -24.08 -10.16
N PHE A 600 25.32 -22.83 -10.59
CA PHE A 600 25.02 -21.71 -9.72
C PHE A 600 23.66 -21.11 -10.04
N VAL A 601 22.83 -20.97 -9.01
CA VAL A 601 21.50 -20.38 -9.12
C VAL A 601 21.62 -19.00 -9.74
N GLY A 602 20.91 -18.78 -10.84
CA GLY A 602 20.88 -17.47 -11.47
C GLY A 602 22.11 -17.12 -12.34
N LEU A 603 23.13 -17.98 -12.43
CA LEU A 603 24.32 -17.68 -13.22
C LEU A 603 24.16 -18.13 -14.67
N ASP A 604 24.46 -17.22 -15.58
CA ASP A 604 24.50 -17.47 -17.02
C ASP A 604 25.96 -17.50 -17.51
N GLN A 605 26.23 -18.24 -18.58
CA GLN A 605 27.56 -18.38 -19.18
C GLN A 605 27.50 -18.21 -20.70
N ALA A 606 28.47 -17.49 -21.26
CA ALA A 606 28.72 -17.45 -22.70
C ALA A 606 30.14 -17.92 -23.03
N ASN A 607 30.27 -18.82 -24.01
CA ASN A 607 31.57 -19.29 -24.50
C ASN A 607 31.86 -18.62 -25.83
N VAL A 608 32.98 -17.91 -25.93
CA VAL A 608 33.32 -17.10 -27.09
C VAL A 608 34.73 -17.40 -27.58
N VAL A 609 34.92 -17.55 -28.89
CA VAL A 609 36.26 -17.68 -29.47
C VAL A 609 36.88 -16.29 -29.60
N ILE A 610 38.03 -16.06 -28.97
CA ILE A 610 38.75 -14.80 -29.08
C ILE A 610 39.35 -14.68 -30.49
N PRO A 611 39.08 -13.60 -31.25
CA PRO A 611 39.71 -13.40 -32.55
C PRO A 611 41.24 -13.32 -32.46
N ALA A 612 41.95 -14.17 -33.20
CA ALA A 612 43.42 -14.24 -33.17
C ALA A 612 44.10 -12.91 -33.56
N GLY A 613 43.42 -12.06 -34.34
CA GLY A 613 43.90 -10.73 -34.71
C GLY A 613 43.98 -9.71 -33.57
N LEU A 614 43.53 -10.07 -32.37
CA LEU A 614 43.64 -9.22 -31.17
C LEU A 614 44.94 -9.45 -30.37
N ALA A 615 45.83 -10.34 -30.80
CA ALA A 615 47.13 -10.52 -30.15
C ALA A 615 47.88 -9.18 -30.04
N GLY A 616 48.41 -8.88 -28.86
CA GLY A 616 49.08 -7.61 -28.55
C GLY A 616 48.19 -6.36 -28.49
N SER A 617 46.86 -6.51 -28.43
CA SER A 617 45.92 -5.37 -28.35
C SER A 617 45.88 -4.68 -26.98
N GLY A 618 46.45 -5.29 -25.93
CA GLY A 618 46.40 -4.77 -24.58
C GLY A 618 45.02 -4.97 -23.95
N GLU A 619 44.57 -4.00 -23.16
CA GLU A 619 43.24 -4.05 -22.55
C GLU A 619 42.16 -3.70 -23.59
N VAL A 620 41.17 -4.58 -23.74
CA VAL A 620 40.06 -4.44 -24.69
C VAL A 620 38.72 -4.71 -24.04
N GLU A 621 37.69 -3.99 -24.49
CA GLU A 621 36.32 -4.17 -24.02
C GLU A 621 35.67 -5.42 -24.60
N VAL A 622 34.81 -6.04 -23.82
CA VAL A 622 33.95 -7.17 -24.17
C VAL A 622 32.51 -6.78 -23.89
N VAL A 623 31.66 -6.91 -24.90
CA VAL A 623 30.23 -6.62 -24.81
C VAL A 623 29.45 -7.79 -25.38
N LEU A 624 28.46 -8.28 -24.64
CA LEU A 624 27.51 -9.29 -25.09
C LEU A 624 26.19 -8.61 -25.43
N THR A 625 25.63 -8.95 -26.59
CA THR A 625 24.28 -8.53 -26.99
C THR A 625 23.42 -9.76 -27.17
N ALA A 626 22.30 -9.81 -26.44
CA ALA A 626 21.30 -10.88 -26.53
C ALA A 626 19.98 -10.29 -27.01
N SER A 627 19.43 -10.82 -28.10
CA SER A 627 18.17 -10.38 -28.72
C SER A 627 18.08 -8.86 -28.92
N GLY A 628 19.19 -8.23 -29.29
CA GLY A 628 19.30 -6.78 -29.53
C GLY A 628 19.57 -5.92 -28.29
N VAL A 629 19.60 -6.50 -27.09
CA VAL A 629 19.92 -5.80 -25.83
C VAL A 629 21.38 -6.02 -25.48
N ALA A 630 22.15 -4.95 -25.31
CA ALA A 630 23.57 -5.02 -24.93
C ALA A 630 23.74 -5.12 -23.41
N SER A 631 24.77 -5.85 -22.97
CA SER A 631 25.26 -5.86 -21.60
C SER A 631 26.04 -4.57 -21.29
N ASN A 632 26.42 -4.40 -20.01
CA ASN A 632 27.55 -3.56 -19.66
C ASN A 632 28.84 -4.03 -20.38
N ALA A 633 29.80 -3.12 -20.52
CA ALA A 633 31.13 -3.45 -21.00
C ALA A 633 32.03 -3.90 -19.84
N VAL A 634 32.75 -5.00 -20.05
CA VAL A 634 33.81 -5.49 -19.17
C VAL A 634 35.11 -5.58 -19.96
N THR A 635 36.26 -5.73 -19.33
CA THR A 635 37.56 -5.76 -20.01
C THR A 635 38.28 -7.09 -19.88
N ILE A 636 39.15 -7.39 -20.84
CA ILE A 636 40.20 -8.42 -20.75
C ILE A 636 41.51 -7.83 -21.27
N SER A 637 42.65 -8.37 -20.86
CA SER A 637 43.96 -7.96 -21.37
C SER A 637 44.56 -9.05 -22.25
N ILE A 638 45.10 -8.68 -23.42
CA ILE A 638 45.67 -9.59 -24.42
C ILE A 638 47.08 -9.13 -24.78
N GLU A 639 48.06 -10.04 -24.70
CA GLU A 639 49.48 -9.78 -25.03
C GLU A 639 49.92 -10.29 -26.40
#